data_AF-A0A6J3JI62-F1
#
_entry.id   AF-A0A6J3JI62-F1
#
_cell.length_a   1.000
_cell.length_b   1.000
_cell.length_c   1.000
_cell.angle_alpha   90.00
_cell.angle_beta   90.00
_cell.angle_gamma   90.00
#
_symmetry.space_group_name_H-M   'P 1'
#
loop_
_entity.id
_entity.type
_entity.pdbx_description
1 polymer ?
#
loop_
_entity_poly.entity_id
_entity_poly.type
_entity_poly.pdbx_seq_one_letter_code
_entity_poly.pdbx_strand_id
1 'polypeptide(L)'
;MSINSLGQLYFEHLQILHKQRTAKENEEEASVDTSQENQEDLGLWEEKFGKFVDIKANGPSSVGLDFSLHEFEHLYGIPQHAESHRLKNTRDGDAYRLYNLDVYGYQIYDKMGIYGSVPYLLAHKLGRTIGIFWLNASETLVEINTEPAVEYTLTQMGPVAAKQKVRSRTHVHWMSESGIIDVFLLTGPTPSDVFRQYSHLTGTQAMPPLFSLGYHQCRWNYEDEQDVKAVDAGFDEHDIPYDAMWLDIEHTEGKRYFTWDQKRFPNPKKMQELLRSKKRKLVVISDPHIKIDPDYSVYVKAKDQGFFVRNQEGEDFEGVCWPGLSSYLDFTNPKVRGWYSSLFAFPVYQGSTDILFLWNDMNEPSVFRGPEQTMQKNAIHHGNWEHRELHNIYGFYHQMATAEGLIQRSKGKERPFVLTRSFFAGSQKYGAVWTGDNTAEWSYLKISIPMLLTLSITGISFCGADIGGFIGNPETELLVRWYQAGAYQPFFRGHATMNTKRREPWLFGEEYTRLIREAIRERYGLLPYWYSLFYHAHVASQPVMRPLWVEFPNELKTFDMEDEYMLGSALLVHPVTEPKATIVDVFLPGSNEVWYDCKTFACWEGGCTVKIPVALDTIPVFQRGGSVVPIKTTVGKSTGWMTESSYGLRVALSTKGSSVGELYLDDGHSFQYLHQQQFLHRKFSFCSSVLINSSADQRGHYPSKCVVEQILVLGLRKEPSSVITHSSDGKEQPVAFMYCAKTSTLNLKKLSLNIATDWEALIWLAMRQNITTYQSRYDAHGSTDPCGSLLPAAPSVLTASTLQHSLTHTSSHQASST
;
A
#
# COMPACT_ATOMS: atom_id res chain seq x y z
N MET A 1 -24.65 12.47 6.48
CA MET A 1 -24.02 13.22 5.39
C MET A 1 -25.13 13.88 4.59
N SER A 2 -24.94 15.13 4.18
CA SER A 2 -25.84 15.87 3.28
C SER A 2 -25.05 16.30 2.04
N ILE A 3 -25.74 16.47 0.92
CA ILE A 3 -25.15 16.86 -0.37
C ILE A 3 -25.72 18.23 -0.75
N ASN A 4 -24.89 19.11 -1.28
CA ASN A 4 -25.26 20.46 -1.70
C ASN A 4 -25.97 21.28 -0.60
N SER A 5 -25.52 21.10 0.64
CA SER A 5 -26.11 21.74 1.81
C SER A 5 -25.73 23.21 1.96
N LEU A 6 -24.60 23.59 1.40
CA LEU A 6 -24.12 24.97 1.37
C LEU A 6 -24.50 25.70 0.07
N GLY A 7 -25.12 25.00 -0.89
CA GLY A 7 -25.46 25.57 -2.19
C GLY A 7 -24.23 25.82 -3.06
N GLN A 8 -23.13 25.09 -2.83
CA GLN A 8 -21.88 25.23 -3.59
C GLN A 8 -21.81 24.32 -4.81
N LEU A 9 -22.89 23.60 -5.13
CA LEU A 9 -23.01 22.93 -6.43
C LEU A 9 -22.89 23.95 -7.56
N TYR A 10 -21.90 23.76 -8.42
CA TYR A 10 -21.82 24.43 -9.71
C TYR A 10 -21.49 23.43 -10.81
N PHE A 11 -21.97 23.74 -12.00
CA PHE A 11 -21.73 22.99 -13.22
C PHE A 11 -21.58 24.00 -14.34
N GLU A 12 -20.36 24.30 -14.74
CA GLU A 12 -20.11 25.22 -15.84
C GLU A 12 -20.55 24.54 -17.14
N HIS A 13 -21.64 25.04 -17.72
CA HIS A 13 -22.19 24.48 -18.95
C HIS A 13 -21.26 24.81 -20.11
N LEU A 14 -21.01 23.83 -20.98
CA LEU A 14 -20.19 24.04 -22.17
C LEU A 14 -20.74 25.19 -23.01
N GLN A 15 -19.89 26.15 -23.33
CA GLN A 15 -20.22 27.32 -24.13
C GLN A 15 -19.58 27.19 -25.52
N ILE A 16 -20.22 27.77 -26.54
CA ILE A 16 -19.61 27.91 -27.87
C ILE A 16 -18.99 29.30 -27.93
N LEU A 17 -17.70 29.38 -28.27
CA LEU A 17 -16.98 30.65 -28.40
C LEU A 17 -17.73 31.61 -29.33
N HIS A 18 -17.98 32.84 -28.85
CA HIS A 18 -18.83 33.83 -29.52
C HIS A 18 -18.39 34.16 -30.97
N LYS A 19 -17.11 33.93 -31.34
CA LYS A 19 -16.60 34.09 -32.72
C LYS A 19 -17.22 33.13 -33.74
N GLN A 20 -17.86 32.04 -33.33
CA GLN A 20 -18.59 31.15 -34.25
C GLN A 20 -20.07 31.52 -34.44
N ARG A 21 -20.63 32.40 -33.58
CA ARG A 21 -22.00 32.92 -33.77
C ARG A 21 -22.06 33.91 -34.93
N THR A 22 -21.08 34.80 -35.05
CA THR A 22 -20.99 35.79 -36.13
C THR A 22 -20.76 35.19 -37.52
N ALA A 23 -20.35 33.92 -37.62
CA ALA A 23 -20.28 33.20 -38.91
C ALA A 23 -21.61 32.54 -39.33
N LYS A 24 -22.56 32.39 -38.41
CA LYS A 24 -23.92 31.88 -38.68
C LYS A 24 -25.00 32.96 -38.63
N GLU A 25 -24.73 34.08 -37.98
CA GLU A 25 -25.59 35.26 -37.87
C GLU A 25 -24.91 36.44 -38.58
N ASN A 26 -24.66 36.29 -39.88
CA ASN A 26 -24.47 37.44 -40.76
C ASN A 26 -25.76 37.64 -41.55
N GLU A 27 -26.80 38.04 -40.82
CA GLU A 27 -27.88 38.90 -41.30
C GLU A 27 -28.58 39.46 -40.05
N GLU A 28 -28.43 40.77 -39.84
CA GLU A 28 -29.10 41.66 -38.89
C GLU A 28 -28.42 42.03 -37.56
N GLU A 29 -28.04 43.31 -37.55
CA GLU A 29 -27.85 44.28 -36.46
C GLU A 29 -26.66 44.19 -35.51
N ALA A 30 -25.82 45.23 -35.65
CA ALA A 30 -24.71 45.58 -34.79
C ALA A 30 -25.20 46.13 -33.44
N SER A 31 -24.83 45.45 -32.36
CA SER A 31 -24.61 46.08 -31.05
C SER A 31 -23.24 45.66 -30.53
N VAL A 32 -22.36 46.63 -30.34
CA VAL A 32 -21.06 46.45 -29.68
C VAL A 32 -21.33 46.11 -28.22
N ASP A 33 -21.18 44.85 -27.86
CA ASP A 33 -21.38 44.36 -26.49
C ASP A 33 -20.10 44.58 -25.67
N THR A 34 -20.20 45.39 -24.62
CA THR A 34 -19.17 45.72 -23.62
C THR A 34 -18.77 44.53 -22.73
N SER A 35 -19.16 43.30 -23.07
CA SER A 35 -18.89 42.07 -22.33
C SER A 35 -17.57 41.38 -22.71
N GLN A 36 -16.98 41.71 -23.85
CA GLN A 36 -15.71 41.11 -24.31
C GLN A 36 -14.50 41.50 -23.44
N GLU A 37 -14.48 42.73 -22.89
CA GLU A 37 -13.39 43.22 -22.04
C GLU A 37 -13.31 42.51 -20.66
N ASN A 38 -14.30 41.72 -20.25
CA ASN A 38 -14.27 40.99 -18.96
C ASN A 38 -13.90 39.50 -19.07
N GLN A 39 -13.94 38.87 -20.26
CA GLN A 39 -13.70 37.41 -20.37
C GLN A 39 -12.23 37.04 -20.58
N GLU A 40 -11.46 37.89 -21.27
CA GLU A 40 -10.01 37.70 -21.44
C GLU A 40 -9.27 37.93 -20.11
N ASP A 41 -9.70 38.90 -19.30
CA ASP A 41 -9.12 39.20 -17.98
C ASP A 41 -9.38 38.12 -16.92
N LEU A 42 -10.41 37.28 -17.11
CA LEU A 42 -10.78 36.18 -16.20
C LEU A 42 -10.17 34.83 -16.59
N GLY A 43 -9.42 34.74 -17.71
CA GLY A 43 -8.76 33.49 -18.13
C GLY A 43 -9.71 32.37 -18.59
N LEU A 44 -10.97 32.69 -18.87
CA LEU A 44 -12.04 31.69 -19.09
C LEU A 44 -11.85 30.85 -20.37
N TRP A 45 -11.20 31.42 -21.38
CA TRP A 45 -11.00 30.78 -22.70
C TRP A 45 -9.53 30.62 -23.05
N GLU A 46 -8.70 31.57 -22.64
CA GLU A 46 -7.26 31.55 -22.76
C GLU A 46 -6.67 31.87 -21.40
N GLU A 47 -5.82 31.00 -20.86
CA GLU A 47 -5.14 31.21 -19.59
C GLU A 47 -3.63 31.19 -19.78
N LYS A 48 -2.92 32.08 -19.08
CA LYS A 48 -1.45 32.17 -19.15
C LYS A 48 -0.82 31.71 -17.85
N PHE A 49 -0.05 30.64 -17.91
CA PHE A 49 0.80 30.18 -16.81
C PHE A 49 2.27 30.37 -17.18
N GLY A 50 2.88 31.43 -16.66
CA GLY A 50 4.23 31.83 -17.04
C GLY A 50 4.33 32.15 -18.54
N LYS A 51 5.00 31.28 -19.30
CA LYS A 51 5.15 31.40 -20.77
C LYS A 51 4.17 30.54 -21.57
N PHE A 52 3.37 29.71 -20.89
CA PHE A 52 2.45 28.77 -21.52
C PHE A 52 1.09 29.43 -21.67
N VAL A 53 0.50 29.26 -22.85
CA VAL A 53 -0.84 29.74 -23.17
C VAL A 53 -1.72 28.50 -23.32
N ASP A 54 -2.67 28.34 -22.41
CA ASP A 54 -3.68 27.29 -22.45
C ASP A 54 -4.93 27.82 -23.14
N ILE A 55 -5.20 27.33 -24.36
CA ILE A 55 -6.42 27.64 -25.09
C ILE A 55 -7.44 26.54 -24.79
N LYS A 56 -8.49 26.89 -24.03
CA LYS A 56 -9.54 25.97 -23.59
C LYS A 56 -10.55 25.78 -24.70
N ALA A 57 -10.56 24.61 -25.36
CA ALA A 57 -11.47 24.34 -26.47
C ALA A 57 -12.96 24.54 -26.11
N ASN A 58 -13.31 24.25 -24.85
CA ASN A 58 -14.68 24.32 -24.34
C ASN A 58 -14.95 25.53 -23.41
N GLY A 59 -13.97 26.42 -23.23
CA GLY A 59 -14.04 27.47 -22.21
C GLY A 59 -14.13 26.89 -20.79
N PRO A 60 -14.84 27.56 -19.86
CA PRO A 60 -15.07 27.06 -18.51
C PRO A 60 -15.93 25.79 -18.53
N SER A 61 -15.45 24.72 -17.91
CA SER A 61 -16.13 23.42 -17.87
C SER A 61 -16.04 22.73 -16.50
N SER A 62 -15.71 23.51 -15.47
CA SER A 62 -15.50 22.96 -14.13
C SER A 62 -16.81 22.52 -13.48
N VAL A 63 -16.68 21.54 -12.59
CA VAL A 63 -17.78 20.97 -11.81
C VAL A 63 -17.40 20.95 -10.33
N GLY A 64 -18.35 21.28 -9.46
CA GLY A 64 -18.09 21.27 -8.02
C GLY A 64 -19.32 20.91 -7.19
N LEU A 65 -19.08 20.34 -6.00
CA LEU A 65 -20.13 19.88 -5.11
C LEU A 65 -19.66 19.85 -3.64
N ASP A 66 -20.50 20.38 -2.74
CA ASP A 66 -20.28 20.28 -1.29
C ASP A 66 -20.97 19.07 -0.64
N PHE A 67 -20.29 18.55 0.39
CA PHE A 67 -20.79 17.52 1.29
C PHE A 67 -20.67 17.99 2.75
N SER A 68 -21.76 17.91 3.49
CA SER A 68 -21.76 18.12 4.95
C SER A 68 -21.69 16.80 5.70
N LEU A 69 -20.63 16.62 6.48
CA LEU A 69 -20.37 15.45 7.32
C LEU A 69 -20.73 15.77 8.78
N HIS A 70 -21.98 15.47 9.15
CA HIS A 70 -22.50 15.75 10.50
C HIS A 70 -21.81 14.90 11.56
N GLU A 71 -21.23 15.57 12.55
CA GLU A 71 -20.49 15.02 13.70
C GLU A 71 -19.22 14.24 13.33
N PHE A 72 -18.68 14.48 12.13
CA PHE A 72 -17.37 13.97 11.74
C PHE A 72 -16.34 15.09 11.82
N GLU A 73 -15.23 14.83 12.50
CA GLU A 73 -14.12 15.78 12.70
C GLU A 73 -12.78 15.22 12.19
N HIS A 74 -12.72 13.92 11.90
CA HIS A 74 -11.50 13.22 11.49
C HIS A 74 -11.70 12.69 10.08
N LEU A 75 -11.00 13.30 9.14
CA LEU A 75 -11.03 12.97 7.72
C LEU A 75 -9.65 12.48 7.30
N TYR A 76 -9.61 11.55 6.35
CA TYR A 76 -8.39 10.91 5.84
C TYR A 76 -8.53 10.63 4.35
N GLY A 77 -7.44 10.25 3.68
CA GLY A 77 -7.45 9.84 2.28
C GLY A 77 -6.91 10.94 1.38
N ILE A 78 -7.46 11.03 0.16
CA ILE A 78 -7.01 11.92 -0.92
C ILE A 78 -5.49 12.00 -1.12
N PRO A 79 -4.73 10.87 -1.12
CA PRO A 79 -3.31 10.94 -1.45
C PRO A 79 -3.13 11.41 -2.90
N GLN A 80 -1.97 11.98 -3.26
CA GLN A 80 -0.74 11.98 -2.50
C GLN A 80 -0.30 13.38 -2.07
N HIS A 81 -0.13 13.56 -0.76
CA HIS A 81 0.41 14.77 -0.12
C HIS A 81 1.44 14.37 0.93
N ALA A 82 2.47 15.19 1.11
CA ALA A 82 3.44 15.02 2.17
C ALA A 82 2.94 15.66 3.47
N GLU A 83 1.78 15.25 3.95
CA GLU A 83 1.05 15.87 5.07
C GLU A 83 0.67 14.81 6.14
N SER A 84 0.16 15.26 7.28
CA SER A 84 -0.39 14.42 8.34
C SER A 84 -1.49 13.49 7.82
N HIS A 85 -1.61 12.32 8.44
CA HIS A 85 -2.57 11.29 8.07
C HIS A 85 -4.02 11.80 8.18
N ARG A 86 -4.32 12.51 9.27
CA ARG A 86 -5.57 13.26 9.42
C ARG A 86 -5.48 14.55 8.60
N LEU A 87 -6.43 14.73 7.68
CA LEU A 87 -6.51 15.92 6.85
C LEU A 87 -6.75 17.17 7.68
N LYS A 88 -6.07 18.26 7.33
CA LYS A 88 -6.19 19.57 7.97
C LYS A 88 -7.36 20.37 7.40
N ASN A 89 -7.82 21.35 8.17
CA ASN A 89 -8.75 22.36 7.67
C ASN A 89 -8.05 23.26 6.63
N THR A 90 -8.78 23.67 5.61
CA THR A 90 -8.30 24.52 4.51
C THR A 90 -8.86 25.95 4.58
N ARG A 91 -9.66 26.31 5.58
CA ARG A 91 -10.26 27.65 5.71
C ARG A 91 -9.25 28.80 5.70
N ASP A 92 -8.09 28.58 6.31
CA ASP A 92 -7.05 29.61 6.50
C ASP A 92 -5.83 29.39 5.58
N GLY A 93 -5.95 28.57 4.53
CA GLY A 93 -4.85 28.29 3.60
C GLY A 93 -5.30 27.57 2.34
N ASP A 94 -4.38 26.89 1.66
CA ASP A 94 -4.70 26.26 0.38
C ASP A 94 -5.63 25.04 0.53
N ALA A 95 -6.38 24.75 -0.53
CA ALA A 95 -7.10 23.50 -0.71
C ALA A 95 -6.10 22.35 -0.96
N TYR A 96 -6.52 21.10 -0.70
CA TYR A 96 -5.75 19.95 -1.17
C TYR A 96 -5.87 19.85 -2.68
N ARG A 97 -4.73 19.73 -3.37
CA ARG A 97 -4.68 19.63 -4.83
C ARG A 97 -4.39 18.19 -5.26
N LEU A 98 -5.18 17.65 -6.17
CA LEU A 98 -5.02 16.36 -6.81
C LEU A 98 -4.71 16.60 -8.29
N TYR A 99 -3.42 16.69 -8.59
CA TYR A 99 -2.87 16.82 -9.93
C TYR A 99 -1.49 16.19 -9.90
N ASN A 100 -1.28 15.15 -10.72
CA ASN A 100 -0.07 14.34 -10.69
C ASN A 100 1.12 15.13 -11.26
N LEU A 101 2.08 15.47 -10.41
CA LEU A 101 3.20 16.35 -10.73
C LEU A 101 4.54 15.74 -10.31
N ASP A 102 5.57 16.03 -11.11
CA ASP A 102 6.95 15.73 -10.79
C ASP A 102 7.53 16.82 -9.87
N VAL A 103 7.37 16.62 -8.56
CA VAL A 103 7.81 17.58 -7.54
C VAL A 103 9.10 17.09 -6.88
N TYR A 104 10.22 17.27 -7.57
CA TYR A 104 11.56 16.90 -7.07
C TYR A 104 11.85 17.53 -5.69
N GLY A 105 12.12 16.71 -4.67
CA GLY A 105 12.40 17.19 -3.31
C GLY A 105 11.23 17.95 -2.69
N TYR A 106 10.02 17.41 -2.86
CA TYR A 106 8.76 17.99 -2.41
C TYR A 106 8.82 18.49 -0.96
N GLN A 107 8.15 19.61 -0.68
CA GLN A 107 8.02 20.12 0.68
C GLN A 107 7.10 19.22 1.52
N ILE A 108 7.37 19.16 2.82
CA ILE A 108 6.53 18.45 3.78
C ILE A 108 5.59 19.44 4.49
N TYR A 109 4.48 18.91 4.99
CA TYR A 109 3.34 19.67 5.51
C TYR A 109 2.76 20.64 4.47
N ASP A 110 2.66 20.14 3.24
CA ASP A 110 2.16 20.85 2.07
C ASP A 110 0.96 20.09 1.47
N LYS A 111 -0.04 20.86 1.04
CA LYS A 111 -1.29 20.38 0.43
C LYS A 111 -1.21 20.34 -1.10
N MET A 112 -0.09 20.76 -1.68
CA MET A 112 0.23 20.57 -3.09
C MET A 112 0.31 19.07 -3.41
N GLY A 113 -0.40 18.66 -4.46
CA GLY A 113 -0.32 17.30 -4.98
C GLY A 113 1.08 16.98 -5.50
N ILE A 114 1.53 15.75 -5.26
CA ILE A 114 2.78 15.24 -5.83
C ILE A 114 2.46 14.24 -6.94
N TYR A 115 2.99 13.02 -6.92
CA TYR A 115 3.04 12.18 -8.12
C TYR A 115 1.73 11.44 -8.47
N GLY A 116 0.86 11.19 -7.50
CA GLY A 116 -0.35 10.38 -7.68
C GLY A 116 -1.56 10.97 -6.98
N SER A 117 -2.75 10.56 -7.44
CA SER A 117 -4.04 11.10 -6.98
C SER A 117 -5.06 9.99 -6.80
N VAL A 118 -5.58 9.78 -5.59
CA VAL A 118 -6.73 8.91 -5.34
C VAL A 118 -7.85 9.76 -4.74
N PRO A 119 -8.85 10.21 -5.51
CA PRO A 119 -9.90 11.14 -5.06
C PRO A 119 -10.96 10.44 -4.17
N TYR A 120 -10.48 9.82 -3.10
CA TYR A 120 -11.24 9.04 -2.14
C TYR A 120 -10.96 9.54 -0.72
N LEU A 121 -11.98 10.07 -0.08
CA LEU A 121 -11.93 10.62 1.27
C LEU A 121 -12.71 9.71 2.23
N LEU A 122 -12.15 9.45 3.40
CA LEU A 122 -12.80 8.75 4.49
C LEU A 122 -13.10 9.74 5.62
N ALA A 123 -14.24 9.56 6.28
CA ALA A 123 -14.57 10.29 7.49
C ALA A 123 -14.88 9.29 8.61
N HIS A 124 -14.24 9.49 9.76
CA HIS A 124 -14.34 8.60 10.91
C HIS A 124 -14.83 9.32 12.16
N LYS A 125 -15.68 8.63 12.91
CA LYS A 125 -16.06 8.96 14.28
C LYS A 125 -16.32 7.66 15.04
N LEU A 126 -16.49 7.75 16.36
CA LEU A 126 -16.78 6.58 17.20
C LEU A 126 -17.96 5.77 16.62
N GLY A 127 -17.69 4.48 16.36
CA GLY A 127 -18.68 3.53 15.83
C GLY A 127 -19.16 3.77 14.40
N ARG A 128 -18.58 4.72 13.65
CA ARG A 128 -18.99 4.99 12.25
C ARG A 128 -17.85 5.48 11.38
N THR A 129 -17.69 4.82 10.23
CA THR A 129 -16.85 5.27 9.12
C THR A 129 -17.74 5.41 7.88
N ILE A 130 -17.49 6.45 7.09
CA ILE A 130 -18.08 6.65 5.77
C ILE A 130 -16.99 7.08 4.80
N GLY A 131 -17.28 7.03 3.50
CA GLY A 131 -16.38 7.48 2.46
C GLY A 131 -17.09 8.22 1.33
N ILE A 132 -16.36 9.11 0.67
CA ILE A 132 -16.75 9.81 -0.56
C ILE A 132 -15.67 9.47 -1.59
N PHE A 133 -16.06 8.79 -2.67
CA PHE A 133 -15.19 8.58 -3.82
C PHE A 133 -15.68 9.44 -4.97
N TRP A 134 -14.90 10.47 -5.30
CA TRP A 134 -15.15 11.43 -6.36
C TRP A 134 -14.44 10.95 -7.64
N LEU A 135 -15.17 10.29 -8.54
CA LEU A 135 -14.57 9.67 -9.73
C LEU A 135 -14.37 10.72 -10.83
N ASN A 136 -13.33 11.53 -10.68
CA ASN A 136 -12.92 12.51 -11.69
C ASN A 136 -11.39 12.48 -11.88
N ALA A 137 -10.95 12.47 -13.14
CA ALA A 137 -9.54 12.35 -13.52
C ALA A 137 -8.88 13.69 -13.89
N SER A 138 -9.63 14.79 -13.92
CA SER A 138 -9.06 16.12 -14.11
C SER A 138 -8.35 16.61 -12.86
N GLU A 139 -7.65 17.74 -12.98
CA GLU A 139 -7.22 18.51 -11.82
C GLU A 139 -8.40 18.70 -10.86
N THR A 140 -8.18 18.41 -9.58
CA THR A 140 -9.21 18.48 -8.55
C THR A 140 -8.69 19.19 -7.30
N LEU A 141 -9.44 20.15 -6.79
CA LEU A 141 -9.22 20.81 -5.52
C LEU A 141 -10.24 20.32 -4.47
N VAL A 142 -9.79 20.13 -3.24
CA VAL A 142 -10.62 19.70 -2.11
C VAL A 142 -10.46 20.64 -0.93
N GLU A 143 -11.51 21.39 -0.63
CA GLU A 143 -11.58 22.24 0.55
C GLU A 143 -12.24 21.47 1.71
N ILE A 144 -11.70 21.63 2.91
CA ILE A 144 -12.20 21.00 4.13
C ILE A 144 -12.38 22.09 5.19
N ASN A 145 -13.61 22.32 5.63
CA ASN A 145 -13.93 23.26 6.69
C ASN A 145 -14.66 22.54 7.83
N THR A 146 -13.95 22.29 8.93
CA THR A 146 -14.51 21.72 10.15
C THR A 146 -14.96 22.85 11.09
N GLU A 147 -16.27 22.94 11.32
CA GLU A 147 -16.86 23.81 12.34
C GLU A 147 -16.69 23.17 13.73
N PRO A 148 -16.08 23.89 14.70
CA PRO A 148 -15.85 23.36 16.03
C PRO A 148 -17.17 23.11 16.79
N ALA A 149 -17.19 22.06 17.62
CA ALA A 149 -18.35 21.69 18.44
C ALA A 149 -18.72 22.70 19.56
N VAL A 150 -18.04 23.83 19.66
CA VAL A 150 -18.24 24.86 20.70
C VAL A 150 -18.26 26.23 20.06
N GLU A 151 -19.40 26.90 20.16
CA GLU A 151 -19.56 28.29 19.74
C GLU A 151 -19.62 29.18 21.00
N TYR A 152 -18.84 30.27 20.99
CA TYR A 152 -18.80 31.24 22.07
C TYR A 152 -19.67 32.44 21.69
N THR A 153 -20.87 32.53 22.27
CA THR A 153 -21.70 33.72 22.09
C THR A 153 -21.35 34.75 23.16
N LEU A 154 -20.88 35.93 22.73
CA LEU A 154 -20.76 37.10 23.59
C LEU A 154 -22.18 37.60 23.91
N THR A 155 -22.61 37.50 25.16
CA THR A 155 -23.86 38.11 25.59
C THR A 155 -23.65 39.63 25.70
N GLN A 156 -24.63 40.43 25.26
CA GLN A 156 -24.59 41.90 25.36
C GLN A 156 -24.60 42.44 26.82
N MET A 157 -24.39 41.59 27.84
CA MET A 157 -24.29 41.98 29.24
C MET A 157 -23.21 41.16 29.97
N GLY A 158 -21.95 41.60 29.88
CA GLY A 158 -20.84 41.20 30.76
C GLY A 158 -19.90 40.08 30.25
N PRO A 159 -18.71 39.91 30.85
CA PRO A 159 -17.63 39.06 30.34
C PRO A 159 -17.79 37.57 30.67
N VAL A 160 -18.96 36.99 30.45
CA VAL A 160 -19.19 35.54 30.59
C VAL A 160 -19.73 34.99 29.28
N ALA A 161 -18.84 34.47 28.43
CA ALA A 161 -19.22 33.77 27.21
C ALA A 161 -19.99 32.49 27.58
N ALA A 162 -21.22 32.37 27.09
CA ALA A 162 -22.00 31.13 27.22
C ALA A 162 -21.41 30.08 26.26
N LYS A 163 -21.02 28.91 26.77
CA LYS A 163 -20.58 27.77 25.94
C LYS A 163 -21.81 27.06 25.40
N GLN A 164 -22.16 27.28 24.15
CA GLN A 164 -23.18 26.45 23.49
C GLN A 164 -22.49 25.26 22.83
N LYS A 165 -22.87 24.05 23.23
CA LYS A 165 -22.41 22.81 22.59
C LYS A 165 -23.14 22.65 21.26
N VAL A 166 -22.48 22.99 20.16
CA VAL A 166 -22.98 22.78 18.80
C VAL A 166 -22.53 21.39 18.34
N ARG A 167 -23.31 20.73 17.48
CA ARG A 167 -22.86 19.48 16.86
C ARG A 167 -21.77 19.84 15.85
N SER A 168 -20.58 19.26 15.97
CA SER A 168 -19.53 19.48 14.97
C SER A 168 -20.00 19.07 13.59
N ARG A 169 -19.49 19.77 12.59
CA ARG A 169 -19.80 19.51 11.18
C ARG A 169 -18.56 19.80 10.37
N THR A 170 -18.20 18.87 9.49
CA THR A 170 -17.16 19.13 8.49
C THR A 170 -17.80 19.27 7.13
N HIS A 171 -17.53 20.38 6.46
CA HIS A 171 -17.87 20.63 5.08
C HIS A 171 -16.70 20.24 4.20
N VAL A 172 -16.97 19.49 3.14
CA VAL A 172 -15.98 19.13 2.13
C VAL A 172 -16.50 19.59 0.78
N HIS A 173 -15.73 20.41 0.08
CA HIS A 173 -16.10 20.94 -1.23
C HIS A 173 -15.09 20.45 -2.27
N TRP A 174 -15.59 19.70 -3.26
CA TRP A 174 -14.79 19.15 -4.36
C TRP A 174 -15.00 20.03 -5.59
N MET A 175 -13.92 20.30 -6.30
CA MET A 175 -13.90 21.16 -7.48
C MET A 175 -12.97 20.53 -8.51
N SER A 176 -13.50 20.17 -9.68
CA SER A 176 -12.72 19.54 -10.74
C SER A 176 -12.79 20.40 -11.99
N GLU A 177 -11.65 20.56 -12.67
CA GLU A 177 -11.52 21.43 -13.84
C GLU A 177 -12.46 21.03 -15.00
N SER A 178 -12.75 19.74 -15.17
CA SER A 178 -13.63 19.26 -16.23
C SER A 178 -14.28 17.92 -15.88
N GLY A 179 -14.91 17.27 -16.85
CA GLY A 179 -15.60 15.99 -16.69
C GLY A 179 -17.01 16.14 -16.13
N ILE A 180 -17.44 15.18 -15.32
CA ILE A 180 -18.77 15.15 -14.71
C ILE A 180 -18.67 15.05 -13.19
N ILE A 181 -19.78 15.36 -12.52
CA ILE A 181 -19.98 14.98 -11.11
C ILE A 181 -20.36 13.50 -11.09
N ASP A 182 -19.37 12.64 -10.83
CA ASP A 182 -19.58 11.21 -10.56
C ASP A 182 -19.05 10.89 -9.16
N VAL A 183 -19.95 10.52 -8.25
CA VAL A 183 -19.63 10.35 -6.84
C VAL A 183 -20.28 9.11 -6.24
N PHE A 184 -19.48 8.31 -5.54
CA PHE A 184 -19.92 7.16 -4.78
C PHE A 184 -19.87 7.45 -3.29
N LEU A 185 -20.99 7.21 -2.61
CA LEU A 185 -21.13 7.43 -1.18
C LEU A 185 -21.06 6.08 -0.46
N LEU A 186 -19.97 5.85 0.26
CA LEU A 186 -19.68 4.61 0.96
C LEU A 186 -20.17 4.74 2.40
N THR A 187 -21.19 3.99 2.78
CA THR A 187 -21.95 4.25 4.02
C THR A 187 -21.47 3.46 5.23
N GLY A 188 -20.48 2.57 5.08
CA GLY A 188 -19.90 1.77 6.15
C GLY A 188 -20.86 0.69 6.69
N PRO A 189 -20.97 0.48 8.03
CA PRO A 189 -20.59 1.41 9.09
C PRO A 189 -19.16 1.27 9.63
N THR A 190 -18.47 0.14 9.40
CA THR A 190 -17.11 -0.08 9.93
C THR A 190 -16.03 0.35 8.93
N PRO A 191 -14.77 0.60 9.36
CA PRO A 191 -13.67 0.85 8.43
C PRO A 191 -13.56 -0.26 7.36
N SER A 192 -13.65 -1.52 7.78
CA SER A 192 -13.62 -2.68 6.88
C SER A 192 -14.76 -2.68 5.86
N ASP A 193 -15.96 -2.23 6.22
CA ASP A 193 -17.09 -2.17 5.28
C ASP A 193 -16.83 -1.12 4.21
N VAL A 194 -16.30 0.05 4.58
CA VAL A 194 -15.98 1.13 3.63
C VAL A 194 -14.87 0.68 2.68
N PHE A 195 -13.80 0.03 3.18
CA PHE A 195 -12.74 -0.52 2.32
C PHE A 195 -13.28 -1.55 1.32
N ARG A 196 -14.18 -2.44 1.78
CA ARG A 196 -14.84 -3.41 0.91
C ARG A 196 -15.73 -2.72 -0.13
N GLN A 197 -16.53 -1.74 0.26
CA GLN A 197 -17.38 -0.97 -0.65
C GLN A 197 -16.54 -0.28 -1.73
N TYR A 198 -15.44 0.37 -1.36
CA TYR A 198 -14.52 1.00 -2.32
C TYR A 198 -13.91 -0.02 -3.30
N SER A 199 -13.43 -1.16 -2.79
CA SER A 199 -12.81 -2.18 -3.63
C SER A 199 -13.75 -2.87 -4.62
N HIS A 200 -15.07 -2.89 -4.36
CA HIS A 200 -16.03 -3.37 -5.36
C HIS A 200 -16.10 -2.46 -6.59
N LEU A 201 -15.74 -1.18 -6.43
CA LEU A 201 -15.72 -0.20 -7.52
C LEU A 201 -14.38 -0.21 -8.26
N THR A 202 -13.26 -0.32 -7.53
CA THR A 202 -11.92 -0.08 -8.08
C THR A 202 -11.03 -1.32 -8.18
N GLY A 203 -11.43 -2.43 -7.55
CA GLY A 203 -10.67 -3.67 -7.43
C GLY A 203 -9.85 -3.75 -6.14
N THR A 204 -9.20 -4.90 -5.94
CA THR A 204 -8.35 -5.16 -4.78
C THR A 204 -6.87 -5.09 -5.13
N GLN A 205 -6.01 -5.05 -4.11
CA GLN A 205 -4.56 -5.17 -4.31
C GLN A 205 -4.25 -6.47 -5.06
N ALA A 206 -3.48 -6.40 -6.13
CA ALA A 206 -2.99 -7.59 -6.82
C ALA A 206 -2.10 -8.39 -5.86
N MET A 207 -2.23 -9.72 -5.88
CA MET A 207 -1.37 -10.59 -5.11
C MET A 207 0.08 -10.44 -5.59
N PRO A 208 1.01 -9.90 -4.78
CA PRO A 208 2.37 -9.63 -5.23
C PRO A 208 3.15 -10.94 -5.41
N PRO A 209 4.10 -11.02 -6.35
CA PRO A 209 5.09 -12.09 -6.32
C PRO A 209 5.95 -11.95 -5.04
N LEU A 210 6.22 -13.05 -4.34
CA LEU A 210 6.83 -13.06 -3.01
C LEU A 210 8.17 -12.31 -2.95
N PHE A 211 8.98 -12.37 -4.02
CA PHE A 211 10.26 -11.66 -4.08
C PHE A 211 10.10 -10.16 -3.91
N SER A 212 8.97 -9.57 -4.36
CA SER A 212 8.75 -8.14 -4.30
C SER A 212 8.44 -7.63 -2.89
N LEU A 213 8.24 -8.54 -1.95
CA LEU A 213 8.13 -8.23 -0.52
C LEU A 213 9.49 -8.35 0.19
N GLY A 214 10.54 -8.81 -0.49
CA GLY A 214 11.91 -8.81 0.04
C GLY A 214 12.53 -7.40 0.05
N TYR A 215 13.85 -7.34 0.23
CA TYR A 215 14.59 -6.07 0.11
C TYR A 215 15.02 -5.81 -1.34
N HIS A 216 14.85 -4.56 -1.76
CA HIS A 216 15.19 -4.06 -3.09
C HIS A 216 16.37 -3.09 -2.99
N GLN A 217 17.44 -3.35 -3.74
CA GLN A 217 18.61 -2.47 -3.81
C GLN A 217 18.60 -1.69 -5.14
N CYS A 218 18.66 -0.36 -5.03
CA CYS A 218 18.67 0.58 -6.15
C CYS A 218 19.60 1.76 -5.88
N ARG A 219 20.00 2.45 -6.94
CA ARG A 219 20.51 3.83 -6.97
C ARG A 219 20.50 4.32 -8.42
N TRP A 220 20.56 5.63 -8.61
CA TRP A 220 20.93 6.24 -9.88
C TRP A 220 22.46 6.43 -9.91
N ASN A 221 23.24 5.76 -10.76
CA ASN A 221 22.98 4.42 -11.27
C ASN A 221 23.96 3.40 -10.67
N TYR A 222 23.74 2.12 -10.96
CA TYR A 222 24.85 1.16 -11.02
C TYR A 222 25.54 1.26 -12.38
N GLU A 223 26.86 1.43 -12.38
CA GLU A 223 27.57 1.93 -13.55
C GLU A 223 27.55 0.95 -14.74
N ASP A 224 27.72 -0.34 -14.47
CA ASP A 224 27.83 -1.39 -15.48
C ASP A 224 27.55 -2.79 -14.89
N GLU A 225 27.72 -3.84 -15.70
CA GLU A 225 27.58 -5.24 -15.26
C GLU A 225 28.55 -5.64 -14.14
N GLN A 226 29.75 -5.04 -14.07
CA GLN A 226 30.73 -5.37 -13.02
C GLN A 226 30.32 -4.74 -11.70
N ASP A 227 29.79 -3.52 -11.71
CA ASP A 227 29.25 -2.86 -10.53
C ASP A 227 28.06 -3.67 -9.97
N VAL A 228 27.11 -4.07 -10.83
CA VAL A 228 26.00 -4.96 -10.42
C VAL A 228 26.53 -6.25 -9.77
N LYS A 229 27.54 -6.89 -10.39
CA LYS A 229 28.17 -8.09 -9.85
C LYS A 229 28.86 -7.84 -8.51
N ALA A 230 29.54 -6.71 -8.34
CA ALA A 230 30.24 -6.35 -7.12
C ALA A 230 29.24 -6.11 -5.96
N VAL A 231 28.14 -5.42 -6.24
CA VAL A 231 27.07 -5.18 -5.25
C VAL A 231 26.38 -6.48 -4.87
N ASP A 232 26.02 -7.32 -5.86
CA ASP A 232 25.44 -8.65 -5.62
C ASP A 232 26.36 -9.54 -4.75
N ALA A 233 27.68 -9.46 -4.96
CA ALA A 233 28.67 -10.14 -4.14
C ALA A 233 28.78 -9.54 -2.73
N GLY A 234 28.71 -8.20 -2.61
CA GLY A 234 28.76 -7.50 -1.32
C GLY A 234 27.64 -7.91 -0.37
N PHE A 235 26.41 -8.10 -0.87
CA PHE A 235 25.32 -8.64 -0.06
C PHE A 235 25.61 -10.04 0.49
N ASP A 236 26.22 -10.90 -0.32
CA ASP A 236 26.59 -12.25 0.10
C ASP A 236 27.74 -12.25 1.10
N GLU A 237 28.76 -11.43 0.87
CA GLU A 237 29.93 -11.28 1.75
C GLU A 237 29.52 -10.79 3.14
N HIS A 238 28.55 -9.87 3.20
CA HIS A 238 28.10 -9.25 4.44
C HIS A 238 26.86 -9.94 5.04
N ASP A 239 26.42 -11.10 4.55
CA ASP A 239 25.24 -11.85 5.02
C ASP A 239 23.95 -11.01 5.12
N ILE A 240 23.75 -10.13 4.14
CA ILE A 240 22.54 -9.30 4.02
C ILE A 240 21.68 -9.87 2.89
N PRO A 241 20.44 -10.30 3.17
CA PRO A 241 19.58 -10.81 2.12
C PRO A 241 18.97 -9.68 1.28
N TYR A 242 18.82 -9.92 -0.02
CA TYR A 242 18.08 -9.04 -0.93
C TYR A 242 17.52 -9.84 -2.11
N ASP A 243 16.44 -9.33 -2.71
CA ASP A 243 15.70 -10.03 -3.77
C ASP A 243 15.84 -9.38 -5.14
N ALA A 244 15.90 -8.06 -5.23
CA ALA A 244 15.89 -7.36 -6.50
C ALA A 244 17.01 -6.33 -6.61
N MET A 245 17.81 -6.46 -7.67
CA MET A 245 18.73 -5.43 -8.15
C MET A 245 17.99 -4.51 -9.12
N TRP A 246 18.24 -3.20 -9.06
CA TRP A 246 17.57 -2.22 -9.91
C TRP A 246 18.54 -1.48 -10.80
N LEU A 247 18.13 -1.21 -12.04
CA LEU A 247 18.85 -0.36 -12.98
C LEU A 247 17.99 0.84 -13.39
N ASP A 248 18.50 2.02 -13.07
CA ASP A 248 17.95 3.32 -13.45
C ASP A 248 18.28 3.65 -14.91
N ILE A 249 17.91 4.84 -15.37
CA ILE A 249 17.87 5.27 -16.78
C ILE A 249 19.19 5.11 -17.52
N GLU A 250 20.30 5.08 -16.79
CA GLU A 250 21.64 4.92 -17.34
C GLU A 250 21.90 3.54 -17.94
N HIS A 251 21.11 2.50 -17.66
CA HIS A 251 21.31 1.20 -18.32
C HIS A 251 20.97 1.20 -19.82
N THR A 252 20.22 2.20 -20.27
CA THR A 252 19.73 2.31 -21.65
C THR A 252 20.75 2.94 -22.59
N GLU A 253 20.61 2.70 -23.90
CA GLU A 253 21.41 3.37 -24.93
C GLU A 253 20.90 4.80 -25.17
N GLY A 254 21.47 5.78 -24.45
CA GLY A 254 21.13 7.19 -24.63
C GLY A 254 19.68 7.51 -24.30
N LYS A 255 19.10 6.82 -23.30
CA LYS A 255 17.72 6.99 -22.81
C LYS A 255 16.67 6.55 -23.82
N ARG A 256 17.03 5.57 -24.66
CA ARG A 256 16.10 4.80 -25.48
C ARG A 256 15.64 3.58 -24.68
N TYR A 257 14.41 3.58 -24.17
CA TYR A 257 13.85 2.42 -23.47
C TYR A 257 13.85 1.16 -24.36
N PHE A 258 13.73 -0.03 -23.76
CA PHE A 258 13.86 -1.32 -24.47
C PHE A 258 15.23 -1.57 -25.12
N THR A 259 16.25 -0.80 -24.76
CA THR A 259 17.64 -0.98 -25.21
C THR A 259 18.59 -1.15 -24.03
N TRP A 260 19.83 -1.55 -24.31
CA TRP A 260 20.91 -1.66 -23.33
C TRP A 260 22.12 -0.90 -23.84
N ASP A 261 22.76 -0.11 -22.98
CA ASP A 261 24.03 0.53 -23.33
C ASP A 261 25.09 -0.54 -23.64
N GLN A 262 25.58 -0.58 -24.87
CA GLN A 262 26.47 -1.65 -25.34
C GLN A 262 27.87 -1.61 -24.72
N LYS A 263 28.26 -0.52 -24.05
CA LYS A 263 29.55 -0.43 -23.34
C LYS A 263 29.41 -0.86 -21.88
N ARG A 264 28.35 -0.43 -21.20
CA ARG A 264 28.09 -0.70 -19.78
C ARG A 264 27.40 -2.04 -19.55
N PHE A 265 26.48 -2.42 -20.44
CA PHE A 265 25.68 -3.64 -20.38
C PHE A 265 25.72 -4.45 -21.69
N PRO A 266 26.91 -4.94 -22.12
CA PRO A 266 27.06 -5.70 -23.36
C PRO A 266 26.44 -7.12 -23.32
N ASN A 267 26.20 -7.69 -22.14
CA ASN A 267 25.73 -9.05 -21.91
C ASN A 267 24.60 -9.10 -20.86
N PRO A 268 23.47 -8.38 -21.03
CA PRO A 268 22.45 -8.23 -20.00
C PRO A 268 21.81 -9.57 -19.60
N LYS A 269 21.74 -10.54 -20.52
CA LYS A 269 21.30 -11.91 -20.21
C LYS A 269 22.24 -12.60 -19.24
N LYS A 270 23.57 -12.48 -19.42
CA LYS A 270 24.56 -13.11 -18.54
C LYS A 270 24.53 -12.52 -17.13
N MET A 271 24.35 -11.21 -17.02
CA MET A 271 24.12 -10.53 -15.74
C MET A 271 22.85 -11.07 -15.04
N GLN A 272 21.75 -11.24 -15.78
CA GLN A 272 20.54 -11.87 -15.25
C GLN A 272 20.75 -13.34 -14.85
N GLU A 273 21.53 -14.14 -15.60
CA GLU A 273 21.87 -15.51 -15.19
C GLU A 273 22.66 -15.55 -13.87
N LEU A 274 23.56 -14.58 -13.65
CA LEU A 274 24.27 -14.45 -12.37
C LEU A 274 23.27 -14.25 -11.22
N LEU A 275 22.36 -13.29 -11.36
CA LEU A 275 21.31 -13.03 -10.35
C LEU A 275 20.38 -14.25 -10.18
N ARG A 276 19.99 -14.90 -11.28
CA ARG A 276 19.14 -16.10 -11.26
C ARG A 276 19.80 -17.25 -10.50
N SER A 277 21.10 -17.47 -10.67
CA SER A 277 21.82 -18.52 -9.95
C SER A 277 21.81 -18.32 -8.42
N LYS A 278 21.64 -17.06 -7.98
CA LYS A 278 21.44 -16.67 -6.59
C LYS A 278 19.97 -16.43 -6.22
N LYS A 279 19.02 -16.83 -7.07
CA LYS A 279 17.58 -16.69 -6.89
C LYS A 279 17.13 -15.24 -6.64
N ARG A 280 17.77 -14.29 -7.32
CA ARG A 280 17.46 -12.85 -7.30
C ARG A 280 16.84 -12.42 -8.63
N LYS A 281 16.26 -11.23 -8.63
CA LYS A 281 15.58 -10.59 -9.77
C LYS A 281 16.31 -9.33 -10.20
N LEU A 282 15.97 -8.87 -11.40
CA LEU A 282 16.38 -7.58 -11.93
C LEU A 282 15.13 -6.72 -12.13
N VAL A 283 15.19 -5.45 -11.79
CA VAL A 283 14.17 -4.45 -12.15
C VAL A 283 14.84 -3.39 -12.99
N VAL A 284 14.23 -3.01 -14.11
CA VAL A 284 14.75 -1.94 -14.97
C VAL A 284 13.69 -0.88 -15.19
N ILE A 285 14.13 0.38 -15.27
CA ILE A 285 13.25 1.51 -15.53
C ILE A 285 12.76 1.55 -16.99
N SER A 286 11.54 2.01 -17.21
CA SER A 286 10.92 2.18 -18.52
C SER A 286 9.83 3.25 -18.45
N ASP A 287 10.17 4.45 -18.92
CA ASP A 287 9.33 5.65 -18.80
C ASP A 287 8.45 5.86 -20.06
N PRO A 288 7.42 6.72 -20.00
CA PRO A 288 6.47 6.85 -21.11
C PRO A 288 6.93 7.79 -22.24
N HIS A 289 8.01 8.55 -22.03
CA HIS A 289 8.57 9.45 -23.03
C HIS A 289 9.53 8.71 -23.97
N ILE A 290 9.34 8.86 -25.27
CA ILE A 290 10.09 8.16 -26.31
C ILE A 290 11.00 9.17 -27.00
N LYS A 291 12.32 8.93 -26.93
CA LYS A 291 13.33 9.75 -27.61
C LYS A 291 12.96 9.95 -29.09
N ILE A 292 12.94 11.20 -29.55
CA ILE A 292 12.81 11.52 -30.97
C ILE A 292 14.13 11.18 -31.66
N ASP A 293 14.13 10.05 -32.37
CA ASP A 293 15.30 9.54 -33.06
C ASP A 293 14.89 8.61 -34.21
N PRO A 294 15.16 8.98 -35.47
CA PRO A 294 14.87 8.15 -36.64
C PRO A 294 15.55 6.77 -36.65
N ASP A 295 16.63 6.58 -35.88
CA ASP A 295 17.32 5.28 -35.77
C ASP A 295 16.72 4.41 -34.64
N TYR A 296 15.81 4.95 -33.84
CA TYR A 296 15.17 4.24 -32.74
C TYR A 296 13.84 3.58 -33.19
N SER A 297 13.88 2.26 -33.34
CA SER A 297 12.74 1.51 -33.91
C SER A 297 11.41 1.66 -33.16
N VAL A 298 11.43 1.88 -31.84
CA VAL A 298 10.20 2.11 -31.07
C VAL A 298 9.60 3.46 -31.42
N TYR A 299 10.42 4.51 -31.57
CA TYR A 299 9.97 5.83 -32.01
C TYR A 299 9.37 5.77 -33.42
N VAL A 300 10.11 5.21 -34.38
CA VAL A 300 9.66 5.11 -35.78
C VAL A 300 8.31 4.40 -35.88
N LYS A 301 8.17 3.25 -35.20
CA LYS A 301 6.90 2.50 -35.20
C LYS A 301 5.76 3.25 -34.52
N ALA A 302 6.02 3.93 -33.41
CA ALA A 302 4.98 4.71 -32.72
C ALA A 302 4.53 5.90 -33.59
N LYS A 303 5.47 6.57 -34.26
CA LYS A 303 5.19 7.67 -35.19
C LYS A 303 4.37 7.20 -36.38
N ASP A 304 4.81 6.14 -37.06
CA ASP A 304 4.13 5.59 -38.25
C ASP A 304 2.69 5.14 -37.96
N GLN A 305 2.39 4.78 -36.71
CA GLN A 305 1.08 4.31 -36.27
C GLN A 305 0.23 5.42 -35.62
N GLY A 306 0.75 6.64 -35.44
CA GLY A 306 0.06 7.73 -34.75
C GLY A 306 -0.24 7.41 -33.29
N PHE A 307 0.74 6.86 -32.56
CA PHE A 307 0.58 6.42 -31.17
C PHE A 307 0.93 7.48 -30.12
N PHE A 308 1.39 8.66 -30.55
CA PHE A 308 1.73 9.74 -29.63
C PHE A 308 0.50 10.59 -29.29
N VAL A 309 0.54 11.20 -28.10
CA VAL A 309 -0.33 12.34 -27.76
C VAL A 309 -0.07 13.44 -28.78
N ARG A 310 -1.11 14.21 -29.14
CA ARG A 310 -0.98 15.30 -30.13
C ARG A 310 -0.99 16.67 -29.47
N ASN A 311 -0.37 17.66 -30.10
CA ASN A 311 -0.57 19.07 -29.74
C ASN A 311 -1.90 19.59 -30.31
N GLN A 312 -2.20 20.87 -30.07
CA GLN A 312 -3.45 21.51 -30.53
C GLN A 312 -3.51 21.63 -32.06
N GLU A 313 -2.37 21.68 -32.74
CA GLU A 313 -2.23 21.70 -34.20
C GLU A 313 -2.47 20.31 -34.83
N GLY A 314 -2.56 19.26 -34.02
CA GLY A 314 -2.78 17.88 -34.45
C GLY A 314 -1.50 17.11 -34.81
N GLU A 315 -0.33 17.69 -34.58
CA GLU A 315 0.99 17.05 -34.72
C GLU A 315 1.35 16.25 -33.47
N ASP A 316 2.34 15.36 -33.54
CA ASP A 316 2.84 14.65 -32.37
C ASP A 316 3.33 15.64 -31.31
N PHE A 317 2.89 15.48 -30.06
CA PHE A 317 3.35 16.29 -28.95
C PHE A 317 4.84 16.02 -28.71
N GLU A 318 5.63 17.10 -28.68
CA GLU A 318 7.05 17.06 -28.40
C GLU A 318 7.36 17.83 -27.10
N GLY A 319 8.14 17.21 -26.22
CA GLY A 319 8.62 17.80 -24.98
C GLY A 319 10.09 17.48 -24.73
N VAL A 320 10.63 17.99 -23.62
CA VAL A 320 11.99 17.66 -23.18
C VAL A 320 11.91 16.81 -21.92
N CYS A 321 12.59 15.67 -21.92
CA CYS A 321 12.79 14.81 -20.75
C CYS A 321 14.23 14.24 -20.76
N TRP A 322 14.49 13.11 -20.10
CA TRP A 322 15.82 12.51 -19.98
C TRP A 322 16.60 12.33 -21.30
N PRO A 323 16.00 11.82 -22.40
CA PRO A 323 16.73 11.67 -23.66
C PRO A 323 16.87 12.98 -24.47
N GLY A 324 16.45 14.12 -23.92
CA GLY A 324 16.28 15.37 -24.66
C GLY A 324 14.89 15.45 -25.28
N LEU A 325 14.82 15.82 -26.57
CA LEU A 325 13.56 15.92 -27.29
C LEU A 325 12.86 14.54 -27.36
N SER A 326 11.60 14.50 -26.94
CA SER A 326 10.82 13.27 -26.73
C SER A 326 9.37 13.45 -27.14
N SER A 327 8.74 12.40 -27.67
CA SER A 327 7.29 12.30 -27.84
C SER A 327 6.68 11.37 -26.78
N TYR A 328 5.41 11.55 -26.44
CA TYR A 328 4.76 10.84 -25.32
C TYR A 328 3.69 9.90 -25.85
N LEU A 329 3.77 8.62 -25.50
CA LEU A 329 2.78 7.64 -25.94
C LEU A 329 1.42 7.96 -25.32
N ASP A 330 0.35 7.85 -26.12
CA ASP A 330 -1.00 8.06 -25.64
C ASP A 330 -1.57 6.80 -24.98
N PHE A 331 -1.24 6.58 -23.71
CA PHE A 331 -1.70 5.41 -22.94
C PHE A 331 -3.22 5.37 -22.72
N THR A 332 -3.95 6.46 -22.96
CA THR A 332 -5.42 6.48 -22.91
C THR A 332 -6.02 5.63 -24.04
N ASN A 333 -5.29 5.49 -25.15
CA ASN A 333 -5.67 4.65 -26.29
C ASN A 333 -5.42 3.16 -26.00
N PRO A 334 -6.46 2.30 -26.01
CA PRO A 334 -6.28 0.86 -25.79
C PRO A 334 -5.36 0.19 -26.83
N LYS A 335 -5.28 0.71 -28.06
CA LYS A 335 -4.37 0.18 -29.08
C LYS A 335 -2.91 0.45 -28.72
N VAL A 336 -2.61 1.64 -28.20
CA VAL A 336 -1.25 2.00 -27.75
C VAL A 336 -0.85 1.14 -26.56
N ARG A 337 -1.75 0.92 -25.59
CA ARG A 337 -1.49 -0.01 -24.48
C ARG A 337 -1.19 -1.42 -24.98
N GLY A 338 -2.02 -1.98 -25.86
CA GLY A 338 -1.78 -3.30 -26.43
C GLY A 338 -0.45 -3.41 -27.18
N TRP A 339 -0.08 -2.39 -27.94
CA TRP A 339 1.22 -2.33 -28.61
C TRP A 339 2.37 -2.22 -27.61
N TYR A 340 2.29 -1.35 -26.61
CA TYR A 340 3.32 -1.19 -25.58
C TYR A 340 3.51 -2.48 -24.78
N SER A 341 2.42 -3.15 -24.38
CA SER A 341 2.46 -4.48 -23.75
C SER A 341 3.22 -5.50 -24.60
N SER A 342 3.06 -5.45 -25.92
CA SER A 342 3.76 -6.37 -26.85
C SER A 342 5.27 -6.15 -26.92
N LEU A 343 5.76 -4.95 -26.57
CA LEU A 343 7.20 -4.65 -26.55
C LEU A 343 7.95 -5.48 -25.51
N PHE A 344 7.28 -5.92 -24.44
CA PHE A 344 7.88 -6.73 -23.37
C PHE A 344 8.03 -8.22 -23.71
N ALA A 345 7.58 -8.67 -24.88
CA ALA A 345 7.81 -10.03 -25.33
C ALA A 345 9.33 -10.29 -25.43
N PHE A 346 9.82 -11.43 -24.95
CA PHE A 346 11.27 -11.74 -24.94
C PHE A 346 11.96 -11.63 -26.33
N PRO A 347 11.30 -11.98 -27.46
CA PRO A 347 11.89 -11.75 -28.79
C PRO A 347 11.93 -10.28 -29.23
N VAL A 348 11.18 -9.39 -28.58
CA VAL A 348 11.13 -7.95 -28.88
C VAL A 348 12.07 -7.19 -27.95
N TYR A 349 11.91 -7.34 -26.63
CA TYR A 349 12.83 -6.77 -25.65
C TYR A 349 14.07 -7.64 -25.52
N GLN A 350 14.97 -7.52 -26.51
CA GLN A 350 16.24 -8.24 -26.54
C GLN A 350 17.06 -7.94 -25.29
N GLY A 351 17.66 -9.00 -24.73
CA GLY A 351 18.41 -8.91 -23.48
C GLY A 351 17.57 -9.21 -22.23
N SER A 352 16.24 -9.11 -22.27
CA SER A 352 15.37 -9.46 -21.13
C SER A 352 15.19 -10.96 -20.92
N THR A 353 14.89 -11.35 -19.67
CA THR A 353 14.55 -12.73 -19.28
C THR A 353 13.36 -12.74 -18.31
N ASP A 354 12.90 -13.92 -17.92
CA ASP A 354 11.78 -14.13 -16.98
C ASP A 354 12.01 -13.58 -15.57
N ILE A 355 13.26 -13.28 -15.18
CA ILE A 355 13.58 -12.66 -13.89
C ILE A 355 13.68 -11.13 -13.93
N LEU A 356 13.43 -10.50 -15.08
CA LEU A 356 13.44 -9.05 -15.26
C LEU A 356 12.04 -8.47 -15.09
N PHE A 357 11.86 -7.53 -14.17
CA PHE A 357 10.62 -6.80 -13.91
C PHE A 357 10.81 -5.31 -14.16
N LEU A 358 9.74 -4.51 -14.01
CA LEU A 358 9.74 -3.12 -14.49
C LEU A 358 9.48 -2.10 -13.39
N TRP A 359 10.00 -0.92 -13.66
CA TRP A 359 9.74 0.31 -12.94
C TRP A 359 9.27 1.36 -13.96
N ASN A 360 8.07 1.89 -13.78
CA ASN A 360 7.57 3.03 -14.53
C ASN A 360 7.78 4.30 -13.69
N ASP A 361 8.63 5.19 -14.19
CA ASP A 361 8.86 6.51 -13.63
C ASP A 361 8.41 7.59 -14.61
N MET A 362 8.44 8.85 -14.16
CA MET A 362 8.19 10.03 -15.01
C MET A 362 6.83 9.99 -15.71
N ASN A 363 5.86 9.28 -15.13
CA ASN A 363 4.60 8.91 -15.77
C ASN A 363 3.40 9.71 -15.31
N GLU A 364 3.62 10.89 -14.75
CA GLU A 364 2.59 11.88 -14.46
C GLU A 364 1.78 12.33 -15.70
N PRO A 365 2.37 12.66 -16.87
CA PRO A 365 3.76 12.55 -17.36
C PRO A 365 4.66 13.74 -16.98
N SER A 366 5.94 13.47 -16.68
CA SER A 366 6.94 14.52 -16.45
C SER A 366 7.50 15.06 -17.76
N VAL A 367 7.41 16.39 -17.93
CA VAL A 367 7.87 17.16 -19.10
C VAL A 367 8.68 18.35 -18.59
N PHE A 368 10.01 18.27 -18.57
CA PHE A 368 10.91 19.23 -17.90
C PHE A 368 10.73 20.70 -18.31
N ARG A 369 10.22 20.94 -19.52
CA ARG A 369 9.97 22.29 -20.06
C ARG A 369 8.50 22.55 -20.34
N GLY A 370 7.59 21.76 -19.78
CA GLY A 370 6.16 21.97 -19.82
C GLY A 370 5.66 22.83 -18.64
N PRO A 371 4.39 23.27 -18.66
CA PRO A 371 3.78 23.94 -17.51
C PRO A 371 3.81 23.00 -16.31
N GLU A 372 4.26 23.51 -15.16
CA GLU A 372 4.37 22.73 -13.92
C GLU A 372 5.19 21.43 -14.05
N GLN A 373 6.09 21.37 -15.05
CA GLN A 373 6.83 20.17 -15.42
C GLN A 373 5.95 19.00 -15.87
N THR A 374 4.76 19.26 -16.44
CA THR A 374 3.91 18.27 -17.07
C THR A 374 3.42 18.71 -18.45
N MET A 375 2.60 17.88 -19.09
CA MET A 375 2.02 18.11 -20.42
C MET A 375 1.08 19.32 -20.40
N GLN A 376 1.00 20.03 -21.53
CA GLN A 376 0.06 21.14 -21.71
C GLN A 376 -1.39 20.64 -21.65
N LYS A 377 -2.27 21.40 -20.99
CA LYS A 377 -3.67 21.00 -20.74
C LYS A 377 -4.48 20.77 -22.01
N ASN A 378 -4.22 21.54 -23.06
CA ASN A 378 -4.85 21.45 -24.38
C ASN A 378 -4.23 20.39 -25.31
N ALA A 379 -3.28 19.58 -24.86
CA ALA A 379 -2.78 18.45 -25.66
C ALA A 379 -3.90 17.42 -25.87
N ILE A 380 -3.96 16.80 -27.05
CA ILE A 380 -5.11 15.99 -27.49
C ILE A 380 -4.79 14.50 -27.43
N HIS A 381 -5.60 13.79 -26.68
CA HIS A 381 -5.57 12.34 -26.52
C HIS A 381 -6.58 11.62 -27.43
N HIS A 382 -6.55 10.29 -27.40
CA HIS A 382 -7.50 9.42 -28.06
C HIS A 382 -8.95 9.78 -27.69
N GLY A 383 -9.82 9.84 -28.70
CA GLY A 383 -11.20 10.28 -28.53
C GLY A 383 -11.39 11.81 -28.57
N ASN A 384 -10.32 12.57 -28.86
CA ASN A 384 -10.30 14.04 -28.87
C ASN A 384 -10.59 14.66 -27.50
N TRP A 385 -10.23 13.95 -26.42
CA TRP A 385 -10.15 14.53 -25.08
C TRP A 385 -8.90 15.38 -24.98
N GLU A 386 -8.96 16.50 -24.26
CA GLU A 386 -7.76 17.24 -23.90
C GLU A 386 -7.04 16.51 -22.74
N HIS A 387 -5.81 16.93 -22.48
CA HIS A 387 -5.03 16.37 -21.39
C HIS A 387 -5.66 16.68 -20.03
N ARG A 388 -6.32 17.86 -19.91
CA ARG A 388 -6.97 18.28 -18.65
C ARG A 388 -8.02 17.29 -18.15
N GLU A 389 -8.74 16.58 -19.02
CA GLU A 389 -9.75 15.61 -18.59
C GLU A 389 -9.15 14.27 -18.13
N LEU A 390 -7.93 13.95 -18.55
CA LEU A 390 -7.34 12.61 -18.42
C LEU A 390 -6.03 12.57 -17.64
N HIS A 391 -5.51 13.72 -17.22
CA HIS A 391 -4.19 13.89 -16.63
C HIS A 391 -3.91 12.88 -15.51
N ASN A 392 -4.78 12.82 -14.48
CA ASN A 392 -4.51 11.97 -13.31
C ASN A 392 -4.58 10.46 -13.60
N ILE A 393 -5.09 10.03 -14.76
CA ILE A 393 -5.14 8.61 -15.15
C ILE A 393 -4.09 8.21 -16.20
N TYR A 394 -3.24 9.13 -16.64
CA TYR A 394 -2.18 8.83 -17.61
C TYR A 394 -1.20 7.77 -17.05
N GLY A 395 -0.65 8.02 -15.84
CA GLY A 395 0.26 7.09 -15.17
C GLY A 395 -0.37 5.74 -14.83
N PHE A 396 -1.66 5.74 -14.43
CA PHE A 396 -2.44 4.52 -14.22
C PHE A 396 -2.46 3.63 -15.48
N TYR A 397 -2.69 4.22 -16.66
CA TYR A 397 -2.72 3.46 -17.90
C TYR A 397 -1.35 2.98 -18.37
N HIS A 398 -0.29 3.73 -18.08
CA HIS A 398 1.09 3.29 -18.33
C HIS A 398 1.45 2.08 -17.46
N GLN A 399 1.17 2.12 -16.15
CA GLN A 399 1.38 0.98 -15.25
C GLN A 399 0.57 -0.24 -15.68
N MET A 400 -0.70 -0.04 -16.06
CA MET A 400 -1.57 -1.10 -16.55
C MET A 400 -0.98 -1.80 -17.80
N ALA A 401 -0.55 -1.03 -18.80
CA ALA A 401 0.06 -1.58 -20.00
C ALA A 401 1.35 -2.36 -19.68
N THR A 402 2.20 -1.85 -18.80
CA THR A 402 3.42 -2.55 -18.37
C THR A 402 3.09 -3.88 -17.66
N ALA A 403 2.14 -3.87 -16.72
CA ALA A 403 1.72 -5.06 -16.00
C ALA A 403 1.11 -6.11 -16.95
N GLU A 404 0.27 -5.69 -17.89
CA GLU A 404 -0.28 -6.55 -18.93
C GLU A 404 0.82 -7.15 -19.82
N GLY A 405 1.83 -6.37 -20.21
CA GLY A 405 2.98 -6.86 -20.98
C GLY A 405 3.75 -7.96 -20.26
N LEU A 406 3.97 -7.80 -18.95
CA LEU A 406 4.59 -8.82 -18.09
C LEU A 406 3.77 -10.10 -17.99
N ILE A 407 2.45 -9.99 -17.92
CA ILE A 407 1.53 -11.13 -17.93
C ILE A 407 1.56 -11.81 -19.32
N GLN A 408 1.49 -11.04 -20.39
CA GLN A 408 1.45 -11.54 -21.77
C GLN A 408 2.73 -12.27 -22.16
N ARG A 409 3.92 -11.75 -21.82
CA ARG A 409 5.20 -12.42 -22.16
C ARG A 409 5.34 -13.79 -21.49
N SER A 410 4.64 -14.03 -20.38
CA SER A 410 4.60 -15.34 -19.70
C SER A 410 3.42 -16.22 -20.15
N LYS A 411 2.59 -15.73 -21.09
CA LYS A 411 1.34 -16.37 -21.54
C LYS A 411 0.32 -16.53 -20.40
N GLY A 412 0.21 -15.52 -19.54
CA GLY A 412 -0.75 -15.52 -18.42
C GLY A 412 -0.34 -16.39 -17.24
N LYS A 413 0.93 -16.80 -17.15
CA LYS A 413 1.41 -17.70 -16.08
C LYS A 413 1.93 -16.94 -14.87
N GLU A 414 2.73 -15.91 -15.11
CA GLU A 414 3.50 -15.20 -14.08
C GLU A 414 2.80 -13.91 -13.65
N ARG A 415 2.80 -13.64 -12.35
CA ARG A 415 2.31 -12.37 -11.79
C ARG A 415 3.29 -11.24 -12.12
N PRO A 416 2.80 -10.06 -12.47
CA PRO A 416 3.67 -8.92 -12.75
C PRO A 416 4.23 -8.33 -11.45
N PHE A 417 5.36 -7.65 -11.56
CA PHE A 417 5.79 -6.64 -10.60
C PHE A 417 6.14 -5.38 -11.39
N VAL A 418 5.39 -4.32 -11.11
CA VAL A 418 5.60 -2.98 -11.67
C VAL A 418 5.52 -1.97 -10.54
N LEU A 419 6.61 -1.25 -10.31
CA LEU A 419 6.59 -0.06 -9.47
C LEU A 419 6.18 1.14 -10.34
N THR A 420 5.25 1.98 -9.87
CA THR A 420 4.84 3.22 -10.56
C THR A 420 5.01 4.45 -9.67
N ARG A 421 5.38 5.59 -10.25
CA ARG A 421 5.41 6.87 -9.54
C ARG A 421 4.04 7.51 -9.51
N SER A 422 3.45 7.66 -10.69
CA SER A 422 2.12 8.20 -10.86
C SER A 422 1.05 7.12 -10.84
N PHE A 423 -0.06 7.40 -10.18
CA PHE A 423 -1.14 6.46 -9.94
C PHE A 423 -2.49 7.17 -9.78
N PHE A 424 -3.56 6.39 -10.00
CA PHE A 424 -4.94 6.76 -9.74
C PHE A 424 -5.70 5.68 -8.96
N ALA A 425 -6.96 5.94 -8.60
CA ALA A 425 -7.89 4.94 -8.09
C ALA A 425 -7.93 3.69 -9.01
N GLY A 426 -7.58 2.52 -8.47
CA GLY A 426 -7.47 1.26 -9.21
C GLY A 426 -6.04 0.79 -9.49
N SER A 427 -5.02 1.62 -9.25
CA SER A 427 -3.60 1.26 -9.49
C SER A 427 -3.11 0.09 -8.62
N GLN A 428 -3.78 -0.18 -7.50
CA GLN A 428 -3.51 -1.34 -6.64
C GLN A 428 -3.59 -2.68 -7.38
N LYS A 429 -4.28 -2.74 -8.53
CA LYS A 429 -4.38 -3.93 -9.39
C LYS A 429 -3.10 -4.25 -10.17
N TYR A 430 -2.16 -3.31 -10.27
CA TYR A 430 -1.06 -3.42 -11.24
C TYR A 430 0.34 -3.45 -10.60
N GLY A 431 0.46 -3.18 -9.30
CA GLY A 431 1.71 -3.37 -8.59
C GLY A 431 1.88 -2.50 -7.36
N ALA A 432 3.06 -1.90 -7.25
CA ALA A 432 3.49 -1.08 -6.12
C ALA A 432 3.55 0.40 -6.50
N VAL A 433 3.48 1.27 -5.49
CA VAL A 433 3.79 2.70 -5.59
C VAL A 433 4.89 3.06 -4.60
N TRP A 434 5.61 4.15 -4.84
CA TRP A 434 6.47 4.75 -3.82
C TRP A 434 6.27 6.25 -3.75
N THR A 435 6.75 6.87 -2.67
CA THR A 435 6.46 8.28 -2.41
C THR A 435 7.27 9.29 -3.24
N GLY A 436 8.01 8.84 -4.25
CA GLY A 436 8.84 9.69 -5.10
C GLY A 436 10.10 10.21 -4.40
N ASP A 437 10.56 11.38 -4.85
CA ASP A 437 11.89 11.94 -4.61
C ASP A 437 11.99 12.64 -3.24
N ASN A 438 11.99 11.83 -2.18
CA ASN A 438 12.14 12.29 -0.80
C ASN A 438 13.59 12.71 -0.45
N THR A 439 13.78 13.37 0.70
CA THR A 439 15.10 13.88 1.13
C THR A 439 15.69 13.07 2.28
N ALA A 440 17.01 12.96 2.34
CA ALA A 440 17.79 12.26 3.37
C ALA A 440 17.80 12.99 4.72
N GLU A 441 16.63 13.23 5.29
CA GLU A 441 16.40 13.95 6.55
C GLU A 441 15.44 13.19 7.48
N TRP A 442 15.57 13.41 8.79
CA TRP A 442 14.71 12.79 9.82
C TRP A 442 13.23 13.12 9.65
N SER A 443 12.93 14.35 9.22
CA SER A 443 11.56 14.80 8.92
C SER A 443 10.91 13.99 7.80
N TYR A 444 11.67 13.58 6.79
CA TYR A 444 11.17 12.73 5.69
C TYR A 444 11.05 11.26 6.07
N LEU A 445 11.92 10.76 6.96
CA LEU A 445 11.70 9.46 7.61
C LEU A 445 10.37 9.48 8.38
N LYS A 446 10.12 10.54 9.16
CA LYS A 446 8.89 10.69 9.94
C LYS A 446 7.64 10.82 9.07
N ILE A 447 7.64 11.71 8.07
CA ILE A 447 6.49 11.94 7.18
C ILE A 447 6.17 10.72 6.30
N SER A 448 7.13 9.80 6.11
CA SER A 448 6.86 8.55 5.37
C SER A 448 5.74 7.74 6.00
N ILE A 449 5.59 7.75 7.33
CA ILE A 449 4.57 6.96 8.02
C ILE A 449 3.15 7.44 7.66
N PRO A 450 2.75 8.72 7.88
CA PRO A 450 1.41 9.18 7.52
C PRO A 450 1.12 9.05 6.02
N MET A 451 2.10 9.30 5.14
CA MET A 451 1.91 9.14 3.69
C MET A 451 1.54 7.70 3.32
N LEU A 452 2.24 6.71 3.89
CA LEU A 452 1.98 5.30 3.63
C LEU A 452 0.68 4.82 4.28
N LEU A 453 0.33 5.33 5.46
CA LEU A 453 -0.97 5.06 6.08
C LEU A 453 -2.12 5.54 5.20
N THR A 454 -2.02 6.76 4.66
CA THR A 454 -3.02 7.34 3.77
C THR A 454 -3.18 6.55 2.46
N LEU A 455 -2.07 6.14 1.83
CA LEU A 455 -2.11 5.27 0.65
C LEU A 455 -2.74 3.90 0.95
N SER A 456 -2.36 3.29 2.09
CA SER A 456 -2.84 1.96 2.47
C SER A 456 -4.36 1.93 2.69
N ILE A 457 -4.93 2.91 3.40
CA ILE A 457 -6.39 2.96 3.65
C ILE A 457 -7.22 3.39 2.42
N THR A 458 -6.57 3.94 1.39
CA THR A 458 -7.20 4.28 0.10
C THR A 458 -7.05 3.17 -0.93
N GLY A 459 -6.65 1.96 -0.50
CA GLY A 459 -6.61 0.75 -1.31
C GLY A 459 -5.24 0.41 -1.90
N ILE A 460 -4.27 1.33 -1.84
CA ILE A 460 -2.90 1.12 -2.33
C ILE A 460 -2.04 0.59 -1.18
N SER A 461 -2.22 -0.68 -0.86
CA SER A 461 -1.50 -1.36 0.23
C SER A 461 -0.03 -1.64 -0.08
N PHE A 462 0.34 -1.74 -1.37
CA PHE A 462 1.73 -1.97 -1.76
C PHE A 462 2.49 -0.65 -1.96
N CYS A 463 2.74 0.06 -0.86
CA CYS A 463 3.40 1.37 -0.86
C CYS A 463 4.70 1.38 -0.03
N GLY A 464 5.63 2.30 -0.35
CA GLY A 464 6.88 2.49 0.40
C GLY A 464 7.53 3.85 0.11
N ALA A 465 8.61 4.17 0.84
CA ALA A 465 9.43 5.36 0.63
C ALA A 465 10.90 4.95 0.45
N ASP A 466 11.69 5.76 -0.26
CA ASP A 466 13.08 5.42 -0.50
C ASP A 466 13.92 5.51 0.78
N ILE A 467 14.51 4.37 1.15
CA ILE A 467 15.29 4.24 2.38
C ILE A 467 16.58 5.03 2.26
N GLY A 468 16.83 5.86 3.25
CA GLY A 468 17.98 6.78 3.30
C GLY A 468 17.74 8.10 2.57
N GLY A 469 16.57 8.30 1.95
CA GLY A 469 16.18 9.53 1.24
C GLY A 469 16.84 9.67 -0.13
N PHE A 470 16.06 9.89 -1.18
CA PHE A 470 16.56 10.00 -2.55
C PHE A 470 17.60 11.12 -2.70
N ILE A 471 17.31 12.30 -2.15
CA ILE A 471 18.14 13.50 -2.23
C ILE A 471 19.06 13.60 -0.99
N GLY A 472 20.34 13.86 -1.22
CA GLY A 472 21.30 14.11 -0.14
C GLY A 472 21.98 12.85 0.41
N ASN A 473 22.81 13.03 1.43
CA ASN A 473 23.55 11.94 2.06
C ASN A 473 23.10 11.80 3.51
N PRO A 474 22.41 10.70 3.89
CA PRO A 474 21.97 10.52 5.27
C PRO A 474 23.16 10.34 6.20
N GLU A 475 23.05 10.87 7.41
CA GLU A 475 23.94 10.46 8.50
C GLU A 475 23.75 8.97 8.82
N THR A 476 24.76 8.33 9.38
CA THR A 476 24.74 6.89 9.64
C THR A 476 23.59 6.48 10.57
N GLU A 477 23.30 7.27 11.60
CA GLU A 477 22.18 7.01 12.51
C GLU A 477 20.85 7.02 11.77
N LEU A 478 20.62 8.05 10.94
CA LEU A 478 19.42 8.19 10.11
C LEU A 478 19.27 6.99 9.18
N LEU A 479 20.36 6.56 8.52
CA LEU A 479 20.32 5.42 7.61
C LEU A 479 19.88 4.14 8.34
N VAL A 480 20.46 3.85 9.52
CA VAL A 480 20.05 2.69 10.33
C VAL A 480 18.58 2.78 10.71
N ARG A 481 18.12 3.92 11.22
CA ARG A 481 16.71 4.12 11.60
C ARG A 481 15.77 3.97 10.42
N TRP A 482 16.20 4.39 9.23
CA TRP A 482 15.38 4.24 8.02
C TRP A 482 15.28 2.77 7.58
N TYR A 483 16.34 1.97 7.67
CA TYR A 483 16.24 0.53 7.44
C TYR A 483 15.32 -0.15 8.46
N GLN A 484 15.36 0.27 9.72
CA GLN A 484 14.47 -0.24 10.77
C GLN A 484 13.00 0.09 10.49
N ALA A 485 12.69 1.33 10.10
CA ALA A 485 11.34 1.72 9.70
C ALA A 485 10.89 0.99 8.43
N GLY A 486 11.72 1.00 7.37
CA GLY A 486 11.41 0.40 6.09
C GLY A 486 11.20 -1.12 6.15
N ALA A 487 11.91 -1.82 7.05
CA ALA A 487 11.73 -3.26 7.27
C ALA A 487 10.26 -3.59 7.64
N TYR A 488 9.55 -2.63 8.25
CA TYR A 488 8.16 -2.72 8.65
C TYR A 488 7.17 -2.01 7.71
N GLN A 489 7.61 -1.54 6.54
CA GLN A 489 6.76 -0.89 5.52
C GLN A 489 6.52 -1.81 4.30
N PRO A 490 5.37 -1.74 3.61
CA PRO A 490 4.99 -2.76 2.61
C PRO A 490 5.99 -2.92 1.45
N PHE A 491 6.41 -1.84 0.81
CA PHE A 491 7.47 -1.84 -0.21
C PHE A 491 8.80 -1.37 0.38
N PHE A 492 9.86 -2.16 0.23
CA PHE A 492 11.13 -2.01 0.96
C PHE A 492 12.32 -1.85 0.01
N ARG A 493 12.63 -0.59 -0.37
CA ARG A 493 13.67 -0.25 -1.35
C ARG A 493 14.67 0.79 -0.83
N GLY A 494 15.96 0.51 -0.94
CA GLY A 494 17.00 1.53 -0.87
C GLY A 494 17.23 2.13 -2.24
N HIS A 495 17.17 3.46 -2.37
CA HIS A 495 17.38 4.19 -3.63
C HIS A 495 17.95 5.58 -3.35
N ALA A 496 18.75 6.12 -4.26
CA ALA A 496 19.50 7.38 -4.10
C ALA A 496 19.72 8.06 -5.45
N THR A 497 19.76 9.39 -5.48
CA THR A 497 20.03 10.18 -6.70
C THR A 497 21.50 10.15 -7.13
N MET A 498 21.77 10.54 -8.38
CA MET A 498 23.08 10.42 -9.06
C MET A 498 24.24 11.04 -8.28
N ASN A 499 24.03 12.21 -7.67
CA ASN A 499 25.08 13.00 -7.01
C ASN A 499 25.33 12.59 -5.54
N THR A 500 24.79 11.47 -5.10
CA THR A 500 24.98 10.95 -3.72
C THR A 500 26.18 10.02 -3.63
N LYS A 501 26.77 9.92 -2.44
CA LYS A 501 27.75 8.89 -2.13
C LYS A 501 27.09 7.51 -2.22
N ARG A 502 27.90 6.50 -2.58
CA ARG A 502 27.47 5.11 -2.46
C ARG A 502 27.08 4.81 -1.02
N ARG A 503 25.98 4.09 -0.87
CA ARG A 503 25.38 3.79 0.43
C ARG A 503 24.72 2.41 0.48
N GLU A 504 25.32 1.46 -0.24
CA GLU A 504 25.06 0.05 0.03
C GLU A 504 25.27 -0.24 1.54
N PRO A 505 24.45 -1.12 2.15
CA PRO A 505 24.37 -1.26 3.61
C PRO A 505 25.67 -1.46 4.38
N TRP A 506 26.71 -2.00 3.73
CA TRP A 506 28.00 -2.33 4.34
C TRP A 506 29.02 -1.18 4.35
N LEU A 507 28.71 -0.05 3.73
CA LEU A 507 29.69 1.05 3.57
C LEU A 507 29.85 1.93 4.81
N PHE A 508 29.14 1.65 5.90
CA PHE A 508 29.09 2.51 7.08
C PHE A 508 29.84 1.94 8.29
N GLY A 509 30.59 0.85 8.13
CA GLY A 509 31.33 0.17 9.21
C GLY A 509 30.53 -0.98 9.84
N GLU A 510 31.23 -1.92 10.48
CA GLU A 510 30.64 -3.22 10.87
C GLU A 510 29.50 -3.08 11.90
N GLU A 511 29.58 -2.12 12.83
CA GLU A 511 28.51 -1.90 13.81
C GLU A 511 27.19 -1.59 13.13
N TYR A 512 27.16 -0.61 12.24
CA TYR A 512 25.94 -0.18 11.55
C TYR A 512 25.51 -1.18 10.47
N THR A 513 26.48 -1.83 9.82
CA THR A 513 26.22 -2.94 8.88
C THR A 513 25.45 -4.06 9.58
N ARG A 514 25.88 -4.45 10.79
CA ARG A 514 25.18 -5.45 11.61
C ARG A 514 23.75 -5.02 11.94
N LEU A 515 23.55 -3.75 12.31
CA LEU A 515 22.21 -3.23 12.64
C LEU A 515 21.26 -3.22 11.44
N ILE A 516 21.75 -2.81 10.27
CA ILE A 516 20.98 -2.86 9.02
C ILE A 516 20.70 -4.31 8.62
N ARG A 517 21.71 -5.19 8.71
CA ARG A 517 21.58 -6.63 8.47
C ARG A 517 20.48 -7.23 9.35
N GLU A 518 20.45 -6.91 10.64
CA GLU A 518 19.43 -7.40 11.58
C GLU A 518 18.02 -6.93 11.20
N ALA A 519 17.84 -5.64 10.87
CA ALA A 519 16.55 -5.12 10.42
C ALA A 519 16.05 -5.80 9.13
N ILE A 520 16.93 -5.98 8.14
CA ILE A 520 16.61 -6.69 6.91
C ILE A 520 16.26 -8.15 7.22
N ARG A 521 17.06 -8.86 8.03
CA ARG A 521 16.78 -10.27 8.39
C ARG A 521 15.45 -10.42 9.15
N GLU A 522 15.09 -9.45 9.98
CA GLU A 522 13.79 -9.42 10.65
C GLU A 522 12.63 -9.33 9.64
N ARG A 523 12.74 -8.45 8.64
CA ARG A 523 11.81 -8.40 7.49
C ARG A 523 11.69 -9.76 6.81
N TYR A 524 12.81 -10.41 6.49
CA TYR A 524 12.79 -11.73 5.85
C TYR A 524 12.16 -12.83 6.74
N GLY A 525 12.42 -12.79 8.05
CA GLY A 525 11.76 -13.67 9.02
C GLY A 525 10.24 -13.51 9.05
N LEU A 526 9.75 -12.28 8.86
CA LEU A 526 8.32 -11.94 8.86
C LEU A 526 7.62 -12.13 7.50
N LEU A 527 8.33 -12.52 6.44
CA LEU A 527 7.73 -12.70 5.10
C LEU A 527 6.46 -13.57 5.06
N PRO A 528 6.32 -14.67 5.84
CA PRO A 528 5.07 -15.42 5.88
C PRO A 528 3.88 -14.60 6.37
N TYR A 529 4.11 -13.71 7.34
CA TYR A 529 3.09 -12.80 7.84
C TYR A 529 2.76 -11.72 6.80
N TRP A 530 3.79 -11.06 6.24
CA TRP A 530 3.62 -10.09 5.15
C TRP A 530 2.80 -10.65 3.98
N TYR A 531 3.16 -11.84 3.52
CA TYR A 531 2.49 -12.48 2.40
C TYR A 531 1.02 -12.81 2.70
N SER A 532 0.73 -13.21 3.95
CA SER A 532 -0.65 -13.43 4.41
C SER A 532 -1.46 -12.13 4.50
N LEU A 533 -0.83 -11.02 4.91
CA LEU A 533 -1.48 -9.71 4.89
C LEU A 533 -1.80 -9.25 3.47
N PHE A 534 -0.89 -9.48 2.52
CA PHE A 534 -1.15 -9.19 1.10
C PHE A 534 -2.25 -10.07 0.52
N TYR A 535 -2.36 -11.32 0.96
CA TYR A 535 -3.51 -12.16 0.61
C TYR A 535 -4.82 -11.56 1.15
N HIS A 536 -4.86 -11.06 2.39
CA HIS A 536 -6.04 -10.36 2.90
C HIS A 536 -6.36 -9.05 2.17
N ALA A 537 -5.35 -8.29 1.76
CA ALA A 537 -5.54 -7.13 0.89
C ALA A 537 -6.12 -7.53 -0.47
N HIS A 538 -5.70 -8.68 -1.00
CA HIS A 538 -6.17 -9.23 -2.27
C HIS A 538 -7.60 -9.76 -2.23
N VAL A 539 -8.00 -10.49 -1.18
CA VAL A 539 -9.32 -11.16 -1.13
C VAL A 539 -10.37 -10.45 -0.30
N ALA A 540 -9.96 -9.56 0.62
CA ALA A 540 -10.87 -8.94 1.59
C ALA A 540 -10.66 -7.42 1.72
N SER A 541 -9.80 -6.82 0.90
CA SER A 541 -9.55 -5.38 0.84
C SER A 541 -9.12 -4.80 2.19
N GLN A 542 -8.44 -5.60 3.00
CA GLN A 542 -7.92 -5.15 4.27
C GLN A 542 -6.55 -4.49 4.05
N PRO A 543 -6.33 -3.25 4.50
CA PRO A 543 -5.03 -2.61 4.38
C PRO A 543 -3.94 -3.43 5.07
N VAL A 544 -2.74 -3.48 4.49
CA VAL A 544 -1.59 -4.20 5.08
C VAL A 544 -1.03 -3.44 6.27
N MET A 545 -0.72 -2.16 6.06
CA MET A 545 -0.31 -1.20 7.07
C MET A 545 -1.53 -0.37 7.48
N ARG A 546 -1.87 -0.32 8.78
CA ARG A 546 -3.13 0.21 9.28
C ARG A 546 -2.87 1.31 10.32
N PRO A 547 -3.53 2.47 10.23
CA PRO A 547 -3.55 3.41 11.34
C PRO A 547 -4.33 2.77 12.50
N LEU A 548 -4.01 3.11 13.75
CA LEU A 548 -4.56 2.44 14.92
C LEU A 548 -6.10 2.49 14.96
N TRP A 549 -6.71 3.58 14.49
CA TRP A 549 -8.16 3.73 14.46
C TRP A 549 -8.90 2.68 13.62
N VAL A 550 -8.22 2.02 12.67
CA VAL A 550 -8.83 0.91 11.89
C VAL A 550 -9.05 -0.31 12.78
N GLU A 551 -8.10 -0.62 13.67
CA GLU A 551 -8.19 -1.76 14.61
C GLU A 551 -8.93 -1.39 15.91
N PHE A 552 -8.92 -0.10 16.27
CA PHE A 552 -9.51 0.45 17.49
C PHE A 552 -10.50 1.59 17.19
N PRO A 553 -11.56 1.35 16.38
CA PRO A 553 -12.48 2.40 15.90
C PRO A 553 -13.37 3.04 16.99
N ASN A 554 -13.27 2.53 18.22
CA ASN A 554 -14.02 3.02 19.37
C ASN A 554 -13.10 3.74 20.39
N GLU A 555 -11.84 4.00 20.04
CA GLU A 555 -10.87 4.66 20.91
C GLU A 555 -10.39 5.97 20.29
N LEU A 556 -10.99 7.09 20.71
CA LEU A 556 -10.79 8.42 20.12
C LEU A 556 -9.32 8.85 20.04
N LYS A 557 -8.49 8.44 21.01
CA LYS A 557 -7.05 8.76 21.05
C LYS A 557 -6.29 8.24 19.82
N THR A 558 -6.79 7.18 19.18
CA THR A 558 -6.14 6.57 18.01
C THR A 558 -6.38 7.33 16.70
N PHE A 559 -7.28 8.32 16.68
CA PHE A 559 -7.71 8.98 15.43
C PHE A 559 -6.67 9.99 14.95
N ASP A 560 -5.86 10.54 15.86
CA ASP A 560 -4.81 11.51 15.56
C ASP A 560 -3.41 10.87 15.47
N MET A 561 -3.31 9.55 15.63
CA MET A 561 -2.02 8.83 15.66
C MET A 561 -1.49 8.55 14.26
N GLU A 562 -0.22 8.88 14.04
CA GLU A 562 0.45 8.77 12.74
C GLU A 562 1.95 8.44 12.82
N ASP A 563 2.51 8.31 14.02
CA ASP A 563 3.90 7.90 14.29
C ASP A 563 4.03 6.40 14.63
N GLU A 564 2.91 5.75 14.90
CA GLU A 564 2.80 4.31 15.10
C GLU A 564 1.65 3.71 14.29
N TYR A 565 1.78 2.43 13.98
CA TYR A 565 0.85 1.74 13.10
C TYR A 565 0.77 0.26 13.40
N MET A 566 -0.31 -0.34 12.93
CA MET A 566 -0.51 -1.77 12.96
C MET A 566 -0.08 -2.39 11.62
N LEU A 567 0.62 -3.52 11.65
CA LEU A 567 0.72 -4.44 10.52
C LEU A 567 -0.30 -5.55 10.71
N GLY A 568 -1.31 -5.58 9.84
CA GLY A 568 -2.50 -6.38 10.08
C GLY A 568 -3.14 -6.05 11.43
N SER A 569 -3.64 -7.06 12.13
CA SER A 569 -4.21 -6.90 13.48
C SER A 569 -3.26 -7.37 14.60
N ALA A 570 -2.06 -7.88 14.25
CA ALA A 570 -1.20 -8.59 15.21
C ALA A 570 0.00 -7.81 15.71
N LEU A 571 0.61 -6.93 14.91
CA LEU A 571 1.87 -6.24 15.29
C LEU A 571 1.65 -4.74 15.30
N LEU A 572 1.96 -4.07 16.41
CA LEU A 572 2.11 -2.63 16.52
C LEU A 572 3.58 -2.27 16.34
N VAL A 573 3.85 -1.28 15.51
CA VAL A 573 5.21 -0.80 15.19
C VAL A 573 5.28 0.69 15.48
N HIS A 574 6.30 1.11 16.23
CA HIS A 574 6.61 2.51 16.50
C HIS A 574 8.09 2.75 16.14
N PRO A 575 8.42 3.04 14.86
CA PRO A 575 9.80 3.28 14.46
C PRO A 575 10.40 4.50 15.18
N VAL A 576 11.71 4.47 15.46
CA VAL A 576 12.41 5.64 16.02
C VAL A 576 12.73 6.61 14.89
N THR A 577 12.05 7.77 14.87
CA THR A 577 12.17 8.77 13.80
C THR A 577 12.75 10.11 14.26
N GLU A 578 13.41 10.13 15.44
CA GLU A 578 14.04 11.32 15.99
C GLU A 578 15.53 11.06 16.27
N PRO A 579 16.43 12.02 15.99
CA PRO A 579 17.86 11.85 16.20
C PRO A 579 18.20 11.69 17.68
N LYS A 580 19.10 10.76 17.99
CA LYS A 580 19.66 10.53 19.33
C LYS A 580 18.59 10.19 20.38
N ALA A 581 17.43 9.70 19.96
CA ALA A 581 16.38 9.27 20.87
C ALA A 581 16.88 8.11 21.75
N THR A 582 16.68 8.24 23.07
CA THR A 582 17.00 7.19 24.05
C THR A 582 15.75 6.57 24.67
N ILE A 583 14.60 7.23 24.53
CA ILE A 583 13.28 6.79 24.99
C ILE A 583 12.26 7.25 23.94
N VAL A 584 11.28 6.40 23.64
CA VAL A 584 10.08 6.78 22.87
C VAL A 584 8.82 6.50 23.69
N ASP A 585 7.78 7.29 23.47
CA ASP A 585 6.46 7.11 24.07
C ASP A 585 5.59 6.31 23.09
N VAL A 586 5.31 5.04 23.41
CA VAL A 586 4.48 4.17 22.57
C VAL A 586 3.09 4.08 23.19
N PHE A 587 2.04 4.30 22.40
CA PHE A 587 0.70 4.04 22.90
C PHE A 587 0.25 2.63 22.53
N LEU A 588 -0.17 1.88 23.55
CA LEU A 588 -0.66 0.52 23.40
C LEU A 588 -2.18 0.58 23.54
N PRO A 589 -2.96 0.53 22.44
CA PRO A 589 -4.41 0.72 22.47
C PRO A 589 -5.16 -0.48 23.08
N GLY A 590 -6.44 -0.27 23.40
CA GLY A 590 -7.35 -1.29 23.93
C GLY A 590 -7.15 -1.63 25.41
N SER A 591 -7.94 -1.03 26.31
CA SER A 591 -7.83 -1.26 27.77
C SER A 591 -8.08 -2.70 28.25
N ASN A 592 -8.68 -3.55 27.41
CA ASN A 592 -8.90 -4.97 27.68
C ASN A 592 -7.91 -5.90 26.93
N GLU A 593 -6.94 -5.31 26.23
CA GLU A 593 -5.91 -5.99 25.48
C GLU A 593 -4.62 -6.11 26.31
N VAL A 594 -3.75 -7.01 25.87
CA VAL A 594 -2.38 -7.11 26.34
C VAL A 594 -1.44 -7.09 25.15
N TRP A 595 -0.25 -6.55 25.34
CA TRP A 595 0.76 -6.37 24.31
C TRP A 595 2.08 -6.98 24.77
N TYR A 596 2.75 -7.70 23.87
CA TYR A 596 4.02 -8.35 24.16
C TYR A 596 5.12 -7.73 23.33
N ASP A 597 6.17 -7.23 23.97
CA ASP A 597 7.38 -6.78 23.27
C ASP A 597 7.98 -7.96 22.48
N CYS A 598 8.20 -7.78 21.18
CA CYS A 598 8.66 -8.84 20.29
C CYS A 598 10.09 -9.33 20.56
N LYS A 599 10.93 -8.55 21.25
CA LYS A 599 12.34 -8.86 21.57
C LYS A 599 12.49 -9.33 23.02
N THR A 600 11.86 -8.63 23.96
CA THR A 600 12.01 -8.88 25.41
C THR A 600 10.93 -9.81 25.97
N PHE A 601 9.81 -9.98 25.25
CA PHE A 601 8.61 -10.71 25.69
C PHE A 601 7.93 -10.10 26.94
N ALA A 602 8.29 -8.87 27.31
CA ALA A 602 7.62 -8.14 28.37
C ALA A 602 6.14 -7.94 28.00
N CYS A 603 5.25 -8.21 28.96
CA CYS A 603 3.81 -8.03 28.81
C CYS A 603 3.39 -6.66 29.34
N TRP A 604 2.58 -5.96 28.57
CA TRP A 604 2.04 -4.64 28.88
C TRP A 604 0.52 -4.66 28.77
N GLU A 605 -0.16 -3.90 29.63
CA GLU A 605 -1.60 -3.68 29.54
C GLU A 605 -1.88 -2.63 28.45
N GLY A 606 -2.96 -2.82 27.68
CA GLY A 606 -3.39 -1.83 26.71
C GLY A 606 -4.15 -0.65 27.34
N GLY A 607 -4.54 0.32 26.52
CA GLY A 607 -5.14 1.60 26.92
C GLY A 607 -4.17 2.58 27.57
N CYS A 608 -2.86 2.39 27.45
CA CYS A 608 -1.86 3.23 28.11
C CYS A 608 -0.67 3.59 27.21
N THR A 609 0.02 4.69 27.55
CA THR A 609 1.28 5.08 26.91
C THR A 609 2.45 4.60 27.77
N VAL A 610 3.37 3.88 27.17
CA VAL A 610 4.54 3.29 27.83
C VAL A 610 5.82 3.95 27.32
N LYS A 611 6.77 4.18 28.25
CA LYS A 611 8.10 4.72 27.94
C LYS A 611 9.04 3.58 27.62
N ILE A 612 9.43 3.47 26.36
CA ILE A 612 10.29 2.39 25.86
C ILE A 612 11.71 2.91 25.71
N PRO A 613 12.68 2.40 26.48
CA PRO A 613 14.09 2.68 26.25
C PRO A 613 14.49 2.18 24.88
N VAL A 614 15.14 3.02 24.09
CA VAL A 614 15.62 2.68 22.76
C VAL A 614 17.12 2.97 22.66
N ALA A 615 17.83 2.02 22.07
CA ALA A 615 19.17 2.21 21.55
C ALA A 615 19.15 2.02 20.03
N LEU A 616 20.29 2.17 19.37
CA LEU A 616 20.38 2.05 17.90
C LEU A 616 20.03 0.65 17.39
N ASP A 617 20.04 -0.38 18.24
CA ASP A 617 19.65 -1.77 17.94
C ASP A 617 18.19 -2.12 18.30
N THR A 618 17.42 -1.11 18.68
CA THR A 618 16.04 -1.27 19.16
C THR A 618 15.05 -0.82 18.10
N ILE A 619 14.15 -1.71 17.70
CA ILE A 619 12.96 -1.43 16.89
C ILE A 619 11.74 -1.71 17.78
N PRO A 620 11.01 -0.68 18.26
CA PRO A 620 9.83 -0.89 19.09
C PRO A 620 8.71 -1.58 18.31
N VAL A 621 8.49 -2.86 18.64
CA VAL A 621 7.48 -3.71 18.00
C VAL A 621 6.78 -4.56 19.06
N PHE A 622 5.46 -4.53 19.06
CA PHE A 622 4.62 -5.22 20.04
C PHE A 622 3.65 -6.15 19.35
N GLN A 623 3.62 -7.42 19.76
CA GLN A 623 2.62 -8.37 19.34
C GLN A 623 1.37 -8.26 20.23
N ARG A 624 0.21 -8.01 19.63
CA ARG A 624 -1.09 -8.00 20.32
C ARG A 624 -1.43 -9.39 20.84
N GLY A 625 -1.84 -9.49 22.09
CA GLY A 625 -2.41 -10.70 22.65
C GLY A 625 -3.67 -11.11 21.88
N GLY A 626 -3.87 -12.42 21.69
CA GLY A 626 -4.91 -12.93 20.81
C GLY A 626 -4.44 -13.25 19.39
N SER A 627 -3.15 -13.06 19.07
CA SER A 627 -2.62 -13.27 17.72
C SER A 627 -1.65 -14.46 17.62
N VAL A 628 -1.62 -15.10 16.45
CA VAL A 628 -0.54 -16.02 16.05
C VAL A 628 0.17 -15.47 14.82
N VAL A 629 1.48 -15.24 14.92
CA VAL A 629 2.30 -14.70 13.83
C VAL A 629 3.24 -15.81 13.29
N PRO A 630 3.07 -16.24 12.03
CA PRO A 630 4.00 -17.17 11.39
C PRO A 630 5.29 -16.45 10.96
N ILE A 631 6.43 -17.08 11.22
CA ILE A 631 7.76 -16.59 10.83
C ILE A 631 8.56 -17.68 10.13
N LYS A 632 9.57 -17.30 9.35
CA LYS A 632 10.65 -18.21 8.95
C LYS A 632 11.68 -18.29 10.07
N THR A 633 12.09 -19.51 10.44
CA THR A 633 13.11 -19.71 11.48
C THR A 633 14.54 -19.54 10.95
N THR A 634 14.72 -19.71 9.64
CA THR A 634 16.00 -19.51 8.96
C THR A 634 15.83 -18.53 7.80
N VAL A 635 16.69 -17.51 7.79
CA VAL A 635 16.77 -16.51 6.72
C VAL A 635 17.86 -16.92 5.73
N GLY A 636 17.49 -17.03 4.46
CA GLY A 636 18.41 -17.27 3.34
C GLY A 636 18.82 -15.96 2.66
N LYS A 637 19.59 -16.04 1.57
CA LYS A 637 20.14 -14.88 0.84
C LYS A 637 19.12 -14.08 0.02
N SER A 638 17.96 -14.67 -0.27
CA SER A 638 16.80 -14.07 -0.94
C SER A 638 15.56 -14.90 -0.60
N THR A 639 14.36 -14.44 -0.97
CA THR A 639 13.12 -15.20 -0.75
C THR A 639 13.16 -16.59 -1.39
N GLY A 640 13.79 -16.72 -2.57
CA GLY A 640 13.93 -18.01 -3.27
C GLY A 640 14.81 -19.03 -2.53
N TRP A 641 15.71 -18.59 -1.65
CA TRP A 641 16.47 -19.51 -0.77
C TRP A 641 15.66 -19.95 0.45
N MET A 642 14.49 -19.35 0.68
CA MET A 642 13.64 -19.59 1.84
C MET A 642 12.38 -20.40 1.53
N THR A 643 12.18 -20.81 0.27
CA THR A 643 11.02 -21.60 -0.17
C THR A 643 10.80 -22.84 0.71
N GLU A 644 11.85 -23.60 0.97
CA GLU A 644 11.83 -24.83 1.78
C GLU A 644 12.22 -24.60 3.26
N SER A 645 12.42 -23.34 3.68
CA SER A 645 12.76 -23.05 5.07
C SER A 645 11.58 -23.35 6.01
N SER A 646 11.87 -23.94 7.17
CA SER A 646 10.90 -24.20 8.23
C SER A 646 10.22 -22.93 8.74
N TYR A 647 9.07 -23.14 9.36
CA TYR A 647 8.26 -22.11 10.00
C TYR A 647 8.38 -22.17 11.52
N GLY A 648 8.22 -21.00 12.13
CA GLY A 648 7.98 -20.84 13.56
C GLY A 648 6.63 -20.15 13.78
N LEU A 649 5.99 -20.41 14.91
CA LEU A 649 4.76 -19.74 15.32
C LEU A 649 5.00 -18.94 16.59
N ARG A 650 4.73 -17.63 16.57
CA ARG A 650 4.67 -16.78 17.77
C ARG A 650 3.22 -16.64 18.20
N VAL A 651 2.85 -17.33 19.26
CA VAL A 651 1.49 -17.43 19.82
C VAL A 651 1.39 -16.48 21.01
N ALA A 652 0.79 -15.30 20.83
CA ALA A 652 0.58 -14.34 21.91
C ALA A 652 -0.82 -14.52 22.50
N LEU A 653 -0.92 -14.96 23.75
CA LEU A 653 -2.21 -15.21 24.39
C LEU A 653 -2.92 -13.90 24.75
N SER A 654 -4.23 -13.84 24.52
CA SER A 654 -5.07 -12.73 25.00
C SER A 654 -5.25 -12.80 26.51
N THR A 655 -5.91 -11.79 27.09
CA THR A 655 -6.37 -11.81 28.49
C THR A 655 -7.27 -13.01 28.82
N LYS A 656 -7.91 -13.61 27.80
CA LYS A 656 -8.75 -14.81 27.89
C LYS A 656 -7.99 -16.11 27.64
N GLY A 657 -6.67 -16.06 27.42
CA GLY A 657 -5.85 -17.24 27.15
C GLY A 657 -6.07 -17.87 25.77
N SER A 658 -6.59 -17.10 24.80
CA SER A 658 -6.83 -17.55 23.43
C SER A 658 -5.99 -16.76 22.42
N SER A 659 -5.75 -17.33 21.25
CA SER A 659 -5.18 -16.61 20.10
C SER A 659 -5.57 -17.22 18.76
N VAL A 660 -5.57 -16.43 17.70
CA VAL A 660 -5.83 -16.86 16.33
C VAL A 660 -4.84 -16.18 15.39
N GLY A 661 -4.43 -16.89 14.34
CA GLY A 661 -3.70 -16.31 13.23
C GLY A 661 -3.79 -17.19 12.00
N GLU A 662 -3.32 -16.67 10.87
CA GLU A 662 -3.42 -17.35 9.58
C GLU A 662 -2.09 -17.34 8.84
N LEU A 663 -1.94 -18.29 7.92
CA LEU A 663 -0.83 -18.36 6.98
C LEU A 663 -1.37 -18.68 5.59
N TYR A 664 -1.06 -17.82 4.62
CA TYR A 664 -1.25 -18.09 3.20
C TYR A 664 0.09 -18.49 2.54
N LEU A 665 0.05 -19.49 1.66
CA LEU A 665 1.20 -19.98 0.91
C LEU A 665 0.75 -20.44 -0.49
N ASP A 666 1.51 -20.10 -1.52
CA ASP A 666 1.42 -20.65 -2.88
C ASP A 666 2.85 -20.78 -3.44
N ASP A 667 3.01 -20.94 -4.75
CA ASP A 667 4.34 -20.97 -5.38
C ASP A 667 5.12 -19.63 -5.30
N GLY A 668 4.47 -18.56 -4.85
CA GLY A 668 5.07 -17.25 -4.67
C GLY A 668 5.21 -16.43 -5.94
N HIS A 669 4.84 -16.91 -7.13
CA HIS A 669 5.07 -16.15 -8.36
C HIS A 669 3.98 -16.25 -9.43
N SER A 670 3.28 -17.37 -9.54
CA SER A 670 2.37 -17.62 -10.66
C SER A 670 0.90 -17.32 -10.32
N PHE A 671 0.04 -17.36 -11.33
CA PHE A 671 -1.42 -17.33 -11.16
C PHE A 671 -2.03 -18.72 -10.87
N GLN A 672 -1.24 -19.75 -10.56
CA GLN A 672 -1.77 -21.09 -10.25
C GLN A 672 -2.68 -21.10 -9.02
N TYR A 673 -2.46 -20.20 -8.05
CA TYR A 673 -3.39 -20.02 -6.92
C TYR A 673 -4.81 -19.67 -7.40
N LEU A 674 -4.93 -18.89 -8.48
CA LEU A 674 -6.18 -18.44 -9.06
C LEU A 674 -6.77 -19.48 -10.03
N HIS A 675 -5.94 -20.01 -10.94
CA HIS A 675 -6.40 -20.87 -12.03
C HIS A 675 -6.57 -22.35 -11.64
N GLN A 676 -5.82 -22.81 -10.66
CA GLN A 676 -5.75 -24.22 -10.27
C GLN A 676 -5.98 -24.44 -8.78
N GLN A 677 -6.29 -23.39 -8.01
CA GLN A 677 -6.42 -23.44 -6.55
C GLN A 677 -5.16 -24.01 -5.86
N GLN A 678 -3.99 -23.79 -6.46
CA GLN A 678 -2.70 -24.22 -5.89
C GLN A 678 -2.21 -23.22 -4.85
N PHE A 679 -2.85 -23.26 -3.70
CA PHE A 679 -2.46 -22.52 -2.51
C PHE A 679 -2.80 -23.32 -1.24
N LEU A 680 -2.25 -22.88 -0.12
CA LEU A 680 -2.53 -23.38 1.22
C LEU A 680 -2.93 -22.19 2.09
N HIS A 681 -4.09 -22.29 2.74
CA HIS A 681 -4.54 -21.29 3.70
C HIS A 681 -4.79 -21.98 5.04
N ARG A 682 -3.92 -21.70 6.01
CA ARG A 682 -3.93 -22.33 7.34
C ARG A 682 -4.46 -21.37 8.38
N LYS A 683 -5.22 -21.90 9.33
CA LYS A 683 -5.64 -21.19 10.55
C LYS A 683 -5.01 -21.86 11.75
N PHE A 684 -4.32 -21.07 12.56
CA PHE A 684 -3.82 -21.46 13.87
C PHE A 684 -4.77 -20.92 14.93
N SER A 685 -5.23 -21.78 15.84
CA SER A 685 -6.12 -21.39 16.93
C SER A 685 -5.63 -21.98 18.24
N PHE A 686 -5.37 -21.13 19.22
CA PHE A 686 -5.05 -21.53 20.58
C PHE A 686 -6.26 -21.28 21.50
N CYS A 687 -6.73 -22.31 22.18
CA CYS A 687 -7.75 -22.19 23.22
C CYS A 687 -7.65 -23.36 24.20
N SER A 688 -7.95 -23.12 25.47
CA SER A 688 -7.97 -24.18 26.51
C SER A 688 -6.69 -25.03 26.56
N SER A 689 -5.53 -24.38 26.35
CA SER A 689 -4.20 -25.02 26.30
C SER A 689 -3.98 -25.98 25.13
N VAL A 690 -4.75 -25.85 24.06
CA VAL A 690 -4.59 -26.60 22.80
C VAL A 690 -4.30 -25.62 21.67
N LEU A 691 -3.23 -25.84 20.92
CA LEU A 691 -2.96 -25.16 19.66
C LEU A 691 -3.35 -26.07 18.50
N ILE A 692 -4.23 -25.61 17.62
CA ILE A 692 -4.71 -26.36 16.45
C ILE A 692 -4.25 -25.65 15.19
N ASN A 693 -3.71 -26.40 14.23
CA ASN A 693 -3.56 -25.99 12.83
C ASN A 693 -4.62 -26.69 12.01
N SER A 694 -5.49 -25.93 11.35
CA SER A 694 -6.53 -26.45 10.44
C SER A 694 -6.57 -25.68 9.13
N SER A 695 -7.21 -26.25 8.11
CA SER A 695 -7.44 -25.52 6.86
C SER A 695 -8.44 -24.38 7.06
N ALA A 696 -8.07 -23.17 6.67
CA ALA A 696 -8.94 -21.99 6.63
C ALA A 696 -9.78 -21.96 5.34
N ASP A 697 -9.28 -22.57 4.25
CA ASP A 697 -9.97 -22.72 2.98
C ASP A 697 -9.66 -24.10 2.37
N GLN A 698 -10.67 -24.97 2.36
CA GLN A 698 -10.54 -26.35 1.85
C GLN A 698 -10.40 -26.44 0.33
N ARG A 699 -10.62 -25.34 -0.41
CA ARG A 699 -10.44 -25.35 -1.87
C ARG A 699 -8.96 -25.40 -2.26
N GLY A 700 -8.10 -24.76 -1.46
CA GLY A 700 -6.68 -24.65 -1.70
C GLY A 700 -5.93 -25.97 -1.45
N HIS A 701 -5.19 -26.44 -2.45
CA HIS A 701 -4.30 -27.59 -2.31
C HIS A 701 -2.90 -27.24 -2.83
N TYR A 702 -1.93 -27.11 -1.93
CA TYR A 702 -0.53 -26.87 -2.29
C TYR A 702 0.40 -27.81 -1.52
N PRO A 703 1.13 -28.71 -2.19
CA PRO A 703 2.05 -29.63 -1.52
C PRO A 703 3.25 -28.87 -0.97
N SER A 704 3.46 -28.94 0.34
CA SER A 704 4.64 -28.38 0.99
C SER A 704 5.30 -29.42 1.90
N LYS A 705 6.63 -29.48 1.83
CA LYS A 705 7.45 -30.28 2.75
C LYS A 705 7.87 -29.49 3.99
N CYS A 706 7.57 -28.19 4.02
CA CYS A 706 7.93 -27.33 5.13
C CYS A 706 7.22 -27.77 6.42
N VAL A 707 7.92 -27.62 7.53
CA VAL A 707 7.42 -27.96 8.87
C VAL A 707 7.40 -26.74 9.76
N VAL A 708 6.54 -26.75 10.77
CA VAL A 708 6.67 -25.94 11.96
C VAL A 708 7.68 -26.63 12.86
N GLU A 709 8.83 -26.00 13.09
CA GLU A 709 9.91 -26.52 13.93
C GLU A 709 10.02 -25.85 15.29
N GLN A 710 9.41 -24.66 15.43
CA GLN A 710 9.41 -23.87 16.65
C GLN A 710 8.01 -23.29 16.95
N ILE A 711 7.58 -23.38 18.20
CA ILE A 711 6.41 -22.66 18.70
C ILE A 711 6.84 -21.89 19.96
N LEU A 712 6.61 -20.58 19.97
CA LEU A 712 6.80 -19.72 21.13
C LEU A 712 5.44 -19.22 21.61
N VAL A 713 5.03 -19.61 22.81
CA VAL A 713 3.78 -19.14 23.44
C VAL A 713 4.12 -18.06 24.47
N LEU A 714 3.52 -16.89 24.34
CA LEU A 714 3.66 -15.74 25.24
C LEU A 714 2.42 -15.63 26.14
N GLY A 715 2.63 -15.36 27.43
CA GLY A 715 1.53 -15.16 28.40
C GLY A 715 0.99 -16.45 29.03
N LEU A 716 1.71 -17.58 28.91
CA LEU A 716 1.32 -18.82 29.56
C LEU A 716 1.72 -18.77 31.06
N ARG A 717 0.77 -18.40 31.91
CA ARG A 717 1.03 -18.09 33.34
C ARG A 717 1.45 -19.26 34.21
N LYS A 718 1.20 -20.50 33.77
CA LYS A 718 1.53 -21.72 34.51
C LYS A 718 2.47 -22.58 33.69
N GLU A 719 3.46 -23.14 34.36
CA GLU A 719 4.36 -24.11 33.75
C GLU A 719 3.59 -25.37 33.32
N PRO A 720 3.80 -25.87 32.09
CA PRO A 720 3.23 -27.13 31.65
C PRO A 720 3.83 -28.31 32.42
N SER A 721 3.04 -29.33 32.71
CA SER A 721 3.56 -30.63 33.15
C SER A 721 4.08 -31.47 31.99
N SER A 722 3.46 -31.35 30.81
CA SER A 722 3.87 -32.04 29.59
C SER A 722 3.28 -31.35 28.36
N VAL A 723 3.90 -31.59 27.20
CA VAL A 723 3.38 -31.15 25.90
C VAL A 723 3.35 -32.36 24.97
N ILE A 724 2.22 -32.57 24.30
CA ILE A 724 1.99 -33.69 23.38
C ILE A 724 1.50 -33.11 22.06
N THR A 725 2.07 -33.55 20.94
CA THR A 725 1.56 -33.22 19.60
C THR A 725 0.89 -34.43 18.97
N HIS A 726 -0.24 -34.18 18.30
CA HIS A 726 -0.95 -35.14 17.47
C HIS A 726 -0.87 -34.68 16.01
N SER A 727 -0.22 -35.48 15.17
CA SER A 727 -0.22 -35.30 13.73
C SER A 727 -1.47 -35.94 13.10
N SER A 728 -1.76 -35.58 11.86
CA SER A 728 -2.88 -36.14 11.08
C SER A 728 -2.82 -37.67 10.89
N ASP A 729 -1.67 -38.32 11.11
CA ASP A 729 -1.52 -39.78 11.10
C ASP A 729 -1.84 -40.45 12.46
N GLY A 730 -2.31 -39.67 13.44
CA GLY A 730 -2.75 -40.14 14.75
C GLY A 730 -1.62 -40.48 15.73
N LYS A 731 -0.35 -40.21 15.38
CA LYS A 731 0.78 -40.47 16.28
C LYS A 731 0.89 -39.40 17.35
N GLU A 732 0.89 -39.82 18.60
CA GLU A 732 1.26 -38.99 19.74
C GLU A 732 2.78 -38.89 19.84
N GLN A 733 3.29 -37.67 20.01
CA GLN A 733 4.71 -37.41 20.25
C GLN A 733 4.88 -36.46 21.43
N PRO A 734 5.54 -36.88 22.52
CA PRO A 734 5.96 -35.97 23.59
C PRO A 734 6.96 -34.95 23.06
N VAL A 735 6.78 -33.68 23.44
CA VAL A 735 7.63 -32.57 23.01
C VAL A 735 8.40 -32.03 24.20
N ALA A 736 9.73 -31.95 24.05
CA ALA A 736 10.58 -31.24 25.01
C ALA A 736 10.31 -29.73 24.94
N PHE A 737 10.23 -29.08 26.09
CA PHE A 737 9.94 -27.67 26.19
C PHE A 737 10.86 -26.96 27.16
N MET A 738 10.99 -25.64 26.99
CA MET A 738 11.60 -24.75 27.97
C MET A 738 10.55 -23.73 28.41
N TYR A 739 10.39 -23.55 29.72
CA TYR A 739 9.49 -22.57 30.30
C TYR A 739 10.28 -21.50 31.06
N CYS A 740 9.92 -20.24 30.85
CA CYS A 740 10.47 -19.11 31.61
C CYS A 740 9.34 -18.46 32.42
N ALA A 741 9.36 -18.68 33.74
CA ALA A 741 8.35 -18.10 34.64
C ALA A 741 8.39 -16.56 34.67
N LYS A 742 9.59 -15.95 34.54
CA LYS A 742 9.77 -14.48 34.58
C LYS A 742 9.00 -13.78 33.46
N THR A 743 9.01 -14.35 32.27
CA THR A 743 8.33 -13.80 31.07
C THR A 743 7.04 -14.54 30.74
N SER A 744 6.68 -15.58 31.49
CA SER A 744 5.55 -16.47 31.20
C SER A 744 5.58 -17.00 29.76
N THR A 745 6.76 -17.44 29.31
CA THR A 745 6.97 -17.92 27.93
C THR A 745 7.26 -19.41 27.88
N LEU A 746 6.65 -20.10 26.91
CA LEU A 746 6.88 -21.51 26.60
C LEU A 746 7.53 -21.61 25.22
N ASN A 747 8.67 -22.29 25.14
CA ASN A 747 9.38 -22.51 23.89
C ASN A 747 9.44 -24.01 23.56
N LEU A 748 8.81 -24.37 22.45
CA LEU A 748 8.86 -25.70 21.85
C LEU A 748 9.80 -25.63 20.65
N LYS A 749 10.78 -26.52 20.57
CA LYS A 749 11.76 -26.57 19.47
C LYS A 749 11.89 -27.99 18.93
N LYS A 750 12.49 -28.10 17.74
CA LYS A 750 12.76 -29.38 17.05
C LYS A 750 11.46 -30.15 16.76
N LEU A 751 10.38 -29.41 16.52
CA LEU A 751 9.13 -29.97 16.01
C LEU A 751 9.30 -30.36 14.54
N SER A 752 8.44 -31.27 14.07
CA SER A 752 8.39 -31.69 12.66
C SER A 752 6.95 -31.76 12.18
N LEU A 753 6.15 -30.75 12.52
CA LEU A 753 4.73 -30.68 12.20
C LEU A 753 4.57 -30.10 10.80
N ASN A 754 4.08 -30.88 9.82
CA ASN A 754 3.94 -30.39 8.45
C ASN A 754 2.96 -29.21 8.39
N ILE A 755 3.34 -28.13 7.70
CA ILE A 755 2.54 -26.89 7.62
C ILE A 755 1.22 -27.10 6.87
N ALA A 756 1.20 -28.02 5.90
CA ALA A 756 0.07 -28.29 5.02
C ALA A 756 -0.98 -29.24 5.63
N THR A 757 -0.66 -29.91 6.75
CA THR A 757 -1.55 -30.90 7.36
C THR A 757 -2.14 -30.41 8.67
N ASP A 758 -3.31 -30.93 9.02
CA ASP A 758 -3.92 -30.70 10.33
C ASP A 758 -3.08 -31.35 11.43
N TRP A 759 -2.93 -30.65 12.54
CA TRP A 759 -2.27 -31.14 13.76
C TRP A 759 -2.74 -30.33 14.96
N GLU A 760 -2.57 -30.91 16.15
CA GLU A 760 -2.79 -30.22 17.42
C GLU A 760 -1.62 -30.41 18.38
N ALA A 761 -1.38 -29.42 19.23
CA ALA A 761 -0.43 -29.46 20.33
C ALA A 761 -1.16 -29.22 21.65
N LEU A 762 -1.26 -30.27 22.47
CA LEU A 762 -1.83 -30.26 23.82
C LEU A 762 -0.76 -29.82 24.83
N ILE A 763 -1.04 -28.78 25.59
CA ILE A 763 -0.17 -28.26 26.64
C ILE A 763 -0.84 -28.55 27.99
N TRP A 764 -0.42 -29.63 28.65
CA TRP A 764 -0.99 -30.03 29.94
C TRP A 764 -0.46 -29.12 31.03
N LEU A 765 -1.37 -28.46 31.76
CA LEU A 765 -1.02 -27.67 32.94
C LEU A 765 -1.07 -28.56 34.18
N ALA A 766 -0.07 -28.45 35.05
CA ALA A 766 -0.07 -29.21 36.31
C ALA A 766 -1.34 -28.88 37.14
N MET A 767 -2.16 -29.89 37.47
CA MET A 767 -3.19 -29.75 38.50
C MET A 767 -2.51 -29.72 39.86
N ARG A 768 -2.89 -28.76 40.73
CA ARG A 768 -2.51 -28.83 42.15
C ARG A 768 -3.13 -30.11 42.73
N GLN A 769 -2.30 -31.07 43.11
CA GLN A 769 -2.67 -32.04 44.13
C GLN A 769 -2.81 -31.30 45.46
N ASN A 770 -4.00 -30.75 45.74
CA ASN A 770 -4.42 -30.57 47.13
C ASN A 770 -4.93 -31.93 47.62
N ILE A 771 -4.00 -32.84 47.94
CA ILE A 771 -4.32 -33.97 48.81
C ILE A 771 -4.41 -33.39 50.21
N THR A 772 -5.58 -32.90 50.59
CA THR A 772 -5.95 -32.82 52.00
C THR A 772 -6.66 -34.11 52.33
N THR A 773 -5.96 -35.00 53.01
CA THR A 773 -6.51 -36.15 53.72
C THR A 773 -7.74 -35.76 54.53
N TYR A 774 -8.89 -36.34 54.21
CA TYR A 774 -9.97 -36.56 55.17
C TYR A 774 -10.46 -38.00 55.05
N GLN A 775 -10.03 -38.82 56.00
CA GLN A 775 -10.61 -40.13 56.27
C GLN A 775 -11.79 -39.99 57.23
N SER A 776 -12.93 -40.55 56.78
CA SER A 776 -14.04 -41.15 57.53
C SER A 776 -14.78 -40.35 58.62
N ARG A 777 -16.13 -40.31 58.52
CA ARG A 777 -17.06 -41.24 59.22
C ARG A 777 -18.52 -40.98 58.79
N TYR A 778 -19.21 -42.09 58.41
CA TYR A 778 -20.59 -42.54 58.76
C TYR A 778 -21.76 -41.52 58.79
N ASP A 779 -23.01 -41.80 58.39
CA ASP A 779 -23.71 -42.90 57.72
C ASP A 779 -25.17 -42.44 57.42
N ALA A 780 -25.80 -43.08 56.43
CA ALA A 780 -27.23 -43.44 56.28
C ALA A 780 -28.40 -42.44 56.56
N HIS A 781 -29.16 -42.13 55.50
CA HIS A 781 -30.63 -42.23 55.31
C HIS A 781 -30.95 -41.47 53.99
N GLY A 782 -31.78 -41.87 53.03
CA GLY A 782 -32.85 -42.85 52.99
C GLY A 782 -34.06 -42.22 52.25
N SER A 783 -34.15 -42.45 50.94
CA SER A 783 -35.39 -42.53 50.12
C SER A 783 -36.10 -41.29 49.53
N THR A 784 -36.63 -41.56 48.32
CA THR A 784 -37.79 -41.01 47.56
C THR A 784 -37.65 -39.73 46.71
N ASP A 785 -37.53 -39.97 45.39
CA ASP A 785 -38.16 -39.25 44.25
C ASP A 785 -39.71 -39.25 44.34
N PRO A 786 -40.52 -38.53 43.50
CA PRO A 786 -40.18 -37.83 42.24
C PRO A 786 -40.87 -36.46 41.98
N CYS A 787 -40.56 -35.88 40.82
CA CYS A 787 -41.43 -35.07 39.93
C CYS A 787 -41.20 -33.55 39.89
N GLY A 788 -41.04 -33.00 38.68
CA GLY A 788 -41.14 -31.55 38.44
C GLY A 788 -40.31 -30.99 37.29
N SER A 789 -40.74 -31.24 36.06
CA SER A 789 -40.37 -30.51 34.84
C SER A 789 -40.38 -28.99 35.00
N LEU A 790 -39.40 -28.28 34.42
CA LEU A 790 -39.57 -26.97 33.74
C LEU A 790 -38.22 -26.51 33.12
N LEU A 791 -38.16 -26.58 31.79
CA LEU A 791 -37.22 -25.84 30.94
C LEU A 791 -37.83 -24.46 30.62
N PRO A 792 -37.00 -23.43 30.41
CA PRO A 792 -37.26 -22.52 29.30
C PRO A 792 -36.02 -22.27 28.42
N ALA A 793 -36.25 -22.56 27.13
CA ALA A 793 -35.85 -21.85 25.91
C ALA A 793 -34.56 -20.99 25.90
N ALA A 794 -33.61 -21.44 25.07
CA ALA A 794 -32.58 -20.61 24.45
C ALA A 794 -33.11 -19.97 23.15
N PRO A 795 -32.72 -18.73 22.79
CA PRO A 795 -33.04 -18.16 21.49
C PRO A 795 -32.08 -18.64 20.40
N SER A 796 -32.70 -19.00 19.26
CA SER A 796 -32.13 -19.41 17.99
C SER A 796 -31.19 -18.36 17.38
N VAL A 797 -29.97 -18.77 17.03
CA VAL A 797 -29.07 -18.06 16.11
C VAL A 797 -29.41 -18.49 14.69
N LEU A 798 -29.86 -17.52 13.88
CA LEU A 798 -30.10 -17.67 12.44
C LEU A 798 -28.77 -17.89 11.71
N THR A 799 -28.64 -19.06 11.09
CA THR A 799 -27.61 -19.39 10.11
C THR A 799 -27.99 -18.79 8.75
N ALA A 800 -27.20 -17.85 8.25
CA ALA A 800 -27.31 -17.37 6.88
C ALA A 800 -26.53 -18.33 5.95
N SER A 801 -27.25 -19.22 5.29
CA SER A 801 -26.73 -20.08 4.21
C SER A 801 -27.66 -20.02 3.02
N THR A 802 -27.41 -19.12 2.06
CA THR A 802 -27.63 -19.31 0.61
C THR A 802 -27.39 -17.97 -0.10
N LEU A 803 -26.38 -17.91 -0.97
CA LEU A 803 -26.33 -17.06 -2.16
C LEU A 803 -25.16 -17.54 -3.03
N GLN A 804 -25.44 -18.55 -3.86
CA GLN A 804 -24.61 -18.95 -4.98
C GLN A 804 -25.55 -19.25 -6.17
N HIS A 805 -25.55 -18.36 -7.15
CA HIS A 805 -25.54 -18.63 -8.60
C HIS A 805 -26.01 -17.40 -9.39
N SER A 806 -25.08 -16.75 -10.10
CA SER A 806 -25.15 -16.46 -11.55
C SER A 806 -24.10 -15.41 -11.95
N LEU A 807 -22.93 -15.88 -12.37
CA LEU A 807 -22.06 -15.15 -13.30
C LEU A 807 -21.88 -16.07 -14.50
N THR A 808 -22.78 -15.94 -15.46
CA THR A 808 -22.63 -16.52 -16.79
C THR A 808 -22.00 -15.49 -17.70
N HIS A 809 -20.88 -15.90 -18.30
CA HIS A 809 -20.21 -15.30 -19.45
C HIS A 809 -21.19 -14.82 -20.53
N THR A 810 -20.93 -13.63 -21.06
CA THR A 810 -21.26 -13.28 -22.45
C THR A 810 -20.01 -12.71 -23.13
N SER A 811 -19.24 -13.62 -23.72
CA SER A 811 -18.34 -13.35 -24.83
C SER A 811 -19.15 -13.41 -26.13
N SER A 812 -19.29 -12.30 -26.85
CA SER A 812 -19.80 -12.31 -28.23
C SER A 812 -18.65 -12.03 -29.20
N HIS A 813 -18.02 -13.12 -29.68
CA HIS A 813 -17.41 -13.13 -31.00
C HIS A 813 -18.52 -13.45 -32.02
N GLN A 814 -18.76 -12.56 -32.97
CA GLN A 814 -19.43 -12.87 -34.23
C GLN A 814 -18.40 -12.78 -35.36
N ALA A 815 -18.16 -13.90 -36.00
CA ALA A 815 -17.61 -13.99 -37.34
C ALA A 815 -18.23 -15.20 -38.04
N SER A 816 -19.02 -14.98 -39.10
CA SER A 816 -18.82 -15.57 -40.43
C SER A 816 -20.02 -15.38 -41.37
N SER A 817 -19.65 -15.21 -42.66
CA SER A 817 -20.38 -15.40 -43.93
C SER A 817 -21.60 -14.51 -44.22
N THR A 818 -21.43 -13.50 -45.08
CA THR A 818 -21.37 -13.58 -46.56
C THR A 818 -20.63 -12.39 -47.13
#